data_AF-A0A961GAZ2-F1
#
_entry.id   AF-A0A961GAZ2-F1
#
_cell.length_a   1.000
_cell.length_b   1.000
_cell.length_c   1.000
_cell.angle_alpha   90.00
_cell.angle_beta   90.00
_cell.angle_gamma   90.00
#
_symmetry.space_group_name_H-M   'P 1'
#
loop_
_entity.id
_entity.type
_entity.pdbx_description
1 polymer ?
#
loop_
_entity_poly.entity_id
_entity_poly.type
_entity_poly.pdbx_seq_one_letter_code
_entity_poly.pdbx_strand_id
1 'polypeptide(L)'
;MKLPDPTAPVRSAARWLGDARGRRARRASVAGDRAHIEVRGVAGPDADELHQALRTALEKLEAVNWAEVDAVLGRVVIAFDPGALEADDLISVIEDVEDAHDVAGERFPHDRPDHPADIEPVQRQAVAVAADVVGLGAVAAGQLLRLDRIPAEIPGLFSLADSQPRVRRFVEDRLGPPLTDVLVAGTNALVQALGQGSLGLLVDVATRGSLATEQLARRQVWQAREPDLIEGRVSVRSHMAPIPPRDAALPKGPIERYTQGAAVASLGLVGTTLALSRNPRRAADQVLLSVPKAATSGRESFAAWLDVALARRGVLVMDPAALRRLDRASTLAIDARLLSVGRWVVERIELVDEGATTDVCTARARALLDPQQPTTRHRRGSWVLEPWVSDPRAPRGTDARARRARRGGRKVLGLWRGDALWALVVLVEDPEPQALALVTAARDAGLEVILAGGTEGMAARLGDVGRWRASDVADEIRIHQRAGNVVLYASGRAHRGLRSADVGIGVQTPHRRAPFGAHVVIDEGLGQGFLLIDAVRRARRVSRRSALLAATGAGVGAGWALVGAPRLAASRSMLAINASALASIANGAAAGLGLISTAVPRAATVERWHELDAASTLRAVGSDPTGLTDHLRSLRLAQAPPSPWPEPVGWLRATVDELANPLTPLLGMGAALSAAVGSATDAGLVLGVVGVNALVGAAQRVQTERALHDLDAVSAPDVRVRIDGAVVDVPAELVVVGDVLELEAGARVPADCRVIEAHALEVDESTLTGESLPVTKSARPTPGVAVPERACMLYEGTVIAAGHSVAVVVATGVDTEAGRSLLAAGSPPATGVEQRLRRLTNLTLPVTLGAGVLATGLSFAMRRPTREAVGTGVSLMVAAVPEGLPALATLAQVAAARRLADRHALVRNPRAIEALGRVEQVCFDKTGTLTEGTLALVAVS
;
A
#
# COMPACT_ATOMS: atom_id res chain seq x y z
N MET A 1 -29.31 4.85 -30.66
CA MET A 1 -29.04 4.64 -29.21
C MET A 1 -30.30 5.05 -28.45
N LYS A 2 -31.17 4.08 -28.13
CA LYS A 2 -32.43 4.35 -27.38
C LYS A 2 -32.06 4.62 -25.92
N LEU A 3 -32.53 5.73 -25.37
CA LEU A 3 -32.42 6.02 -23.93
C LEU A 3 -33.10 4.87 -23.14
N PRO A 4 -32.44 4.28 -22.14
CA PRO A 4 -33.04 3.22 -21.34
C PRO A 4 -34.21 3.76 -20.50
N ASP A 5 -35.26 2.96 -20.36
CA ASP A 5 -36.45 3.26 -19.56
C ASP A 5 -36.06 3.46 -18.08
N PRO A 6 -36.29 4.65 -17.49
CA PRO A 6 -35.93 4.93 -16.09
C PRO A 6 -36.74 4.11 -15.08
N THR A 7 -37.80 3.40 -15.49
CA THR A 7 -38.64 2.58 -14.62
C THR A 7 -38.31 1.08 -14.62
N ALA A 8 -37.44 0.63 -15.54
CA ALA A 8 -36.95 -0.75 -15.60
C ALA A 8 -36.28 -1.24 -14.29
N PRO A 9 -35.38 -0.47 -13.62
CA PRO A 9 -34.71 -0.94 -12.40
C PRO A 9 -35.65 -1.10 -11.21
N VAL A 10 -36.77 -0.36 -11.17
CA VAL A 10 -37.74 -0.41 -10.08
C VAL A 10 -38.65 -1.63 -10.22
N ARG A 11 -39.03 -2.01 -11.46
CA ARG A 11 -39.83 -3.22 -11.72
C ARG A 11 -39.02 -4.51 -11.59
N SER A 12 -37.72 -4.50 -11.92
CA SER A 12 -36.83 -5.63 -11.64
C SER A 12 -36.59 -5.80 -10.13
N ALA A 13 -36.50 -4.70 -9.37
CA ALA A 13 -36.39 -4.76 -7.91
C ALA A 13 -37.64 -5.37 -7.23
N ALA A 14 -38.84 -5.17 -7.78
CA ALA A 14 -40.08 -5.75 -7.24
C ALA A 14 -40.18 -7.28 -7.41
N ARG A 15 -39.67 -7.84 -8.52
CA ARG A 15 -39.57 -9.30 -8.71
C ARG A 15 -38.48 -9.95 -7.83
N TRP A 16 -37.47 -9.18 -7.45
CA TRP A 16 -36.34 -9.59 -6.61
C TRP A 16 -36.68 -9.67 -5.11
N LEU A 17 -37.74 -8.99 -4.64
CA LEU A 17 -38.10 -8.90 -3.21
C LEU A 17 -38.91 -10.11 -2.68
N GLY A 18 -39.26 -11.07 -3.52
CA GLY A 18 -40.11 -12.21 -3.18
C GLY A 18 -39.36 -13.49 -2.86
N ASP A 19 -38.73 -13.61 -1.68
CA ASP A 19 -38.84 -14.81 -0.82
C ASP A 19 -38.04 -14.65 0.48
N ALA A 20 -38.77 -14.42 1.58
CA ALA A 20 -38.21 -14.21 2.91
C ALA A 20 -38.19 -15.53 3.72
N ARG A 21 -37.07 -16.28 3.62
CA ARG A 21 -36.51 -17.21 4.64
C ARG A 21 -35.28 -17.94 4.08
N GLY A 22 -34.08 -17.39 4.32
CA GLY A 22 -32.82 -17.90 3.76
C GLY A 22 -32.69 -17.60 2.27
N ARG A 23 -31.48 -17.29 1.78
CA ARG A 23 -31.29 -16.98 0.36
C ARG A 23 -31.52 -18.24 -0.47
N ARG A 24 -32.75 -18.41 -0.97
CA ARG A 24 -33.14 -19.43 -1.94
C ARG A 24 -32.81 -19.00 -3.37
N ALA A 25 -32.86 -17.70 -3.64
CA ALA A 25 -32.51 -17.14 -4.93
C ALA A 25 -31.02 -17.34 -5.25
N ARG A 26 -30.77 -18.08 -6.34
CA ARG A 26 -29.46 -18.29 -6.97
C ARG A 26 -29.00 -17.00 -7.63
N ARG A 27 -27.69 -16.70 -7.61
CA ARG A 27 -27.12 -15.65 -8.44
C ARG A 27 -26.50 -16.26 -9.70
N ALA A 28 -26.73 -15.57 -10.81
CA ALA A 28 -26.15 -15.90 -12.09
C ALA A 28 -25.65 -14.61 -12.74
N SER A 29 -24.42 -14.62 -13.23
CA SER A 29 -23.86 -13.52 -14.01
C SER A 29 -23.46 -14.03 -15.38
N VAL A 30 -24.02 -13.42 -16.42
CA VAL A 30 -23.72 -13.75 -17.82
C VAL A 30 -23.01 -12.59 -18.48
N ALA A 31 -21.90 -12.88 -19.16
CA ALA A 31 -21.09 -11.93 -19.89
C ALA A 31 -20.68 -12.56 -21.23
N GLY A 32 -21.31 -12.13 -22.33
CA GLY A 32 -21.01 -12.67 -23.66
C GLY A 32 -21.33 -14.16 -23.76
N ASP A 33 -20.31 -14.97 -24.04
CA ASP A 33 -20.35 -16.43 -24.18
C ASP A 33 -19.99 -17.18 -22.88
N ARG A 34 -20.08 -16.49 -21.73
CA ARG A 34 -19.74 -17.02 -20.41
C ARG A 34 -20.85 -16.79 -19.39
N ALA A 35 -21.15 -17.82 -18.61
CA ALA A 35 -22.06 -17.76 -17.47
C ALA A 35 -21.36 -18.25 -16.19
N HIS A 36 -21.52 -17.51 -15.11
CA HIS A 36 -21.13 -17.93 -13.76
C HIS A 36 -22.38 -18.10 -12.92
N ILE A 37 -22.66 -19.33 -12.52
CA ILE A 37 -23.90 -19.69 -11.85
C ILE A 37 -23.58 -20.31 -10.50
N GLU A 38 -24.13 -19.77 -9.41
CA GLU A 38 -23.94 -20.34 -8.08
C GLU A 38 -24.54 -21.72 -7.95
N VAL A 39 -23.93 -22.56 -7.12
CA VAL A 39 -24.35 -23.95 -6.91
C VAL A 39 -24.41 -24.29 -5.42
N ARG A 40 -25.39 -25.12 -5.01
CA ARG A 40 -25.56 -25.65 -3.65
C ARG A 40 -24.71 -26.91 -3.42
N GLY A 41 -24.40 -27.30 -2.18
CA GLY A 41 -23.69 -28.56 -1.94
C GLY A 41 -22.22 -28.66 -2.40
N VAL A 42 -21.65 -27.63 -3.05
CA VAL A 42 -20.26 -27.58 -3.60
C VAL A 42 -19.16 -27.82 -2.55
N ALA A 43 -19.54 -27.78 -1.28
CA ALA A 43 -18.71 -27.86 -0.09
C ALA A 43 -18.94 -29.12 0.75
N GLY A 44 -19.93 -29.95 0.38
CA GLY A 44 -20.42 -31.06 1.18
C GLY A 44 -19.52 -32.30 1.15
N PRO A 45 -19.83 -33.32 1.98
CA PRO A 45 -19.11 -34.60 1.99
C PRO A 45 -19.15 -35.32 0.63
N ASP A 46 -20.24 -35.16 -0.14
CA ASP A 46 -20.43 -35.76 -1.47
C ASP A 46 -20.15 -34.78 -2.62
N ALA A 47 -19.41 -33.68 -2.34
CA ALA A 47 -19.17 -32.61 -3.31
C ALA A 47 -18.48 -33.09 -4.60
N ASP A 48 -17.59 -34.06 -4.53
CA ASP A 48 -16.88 -34.58 -5.70
C ASP A 48 -17.84 -35.27 -6.70
N GLU A 49 -18.83 -36.01 -6.20
CA GLU A 49 -19.85 -36.65 -7.03
C GLU A 49 -20.77 -35.61 -7.67
N LEU A 50 -21.24 -34.64 -6.89
CA LEU A 50 -22.04 -33.52 -7.37
C LEU A 50 -21.30 -32.71 -8.44
N HIS A 51 -20.02 -32.40 -8.24
CA HIS A 51 -19.20 -31.67 -9.21
C HIS A 51 -19.11 -32.41 -10.55
N GLN A 52 -18.91 -33.73 -10.49
CA GLN A 52 -18.83 -34.55 -11.69
C GLN A 52 -20.18 -34.67 -12.40
N ALA A 53 -21.28 -34.78 -11.65
CA ALA A 53 -22.63 -34.82 -12.20
C ALA A 53 -23.00 -33.50 -12.90
N LEU A 54 -22.74 -32.35 -12.27
CA LEU A 54 -22.99 -31.02 -12.84
C LEU A 54 -22.26 -30.80 -14.16
N ARG A 55 -20.95 -31.11 -14.18
CA ARG A 55 -20.15 -31.01 -15.40
C ARG A 55 -20.72 -31.91 -16.51
N THR A 56 -21.01 -33.16 -16.18
CA THR A 56 -21.51 -34.14 -17.15
C THR A 56 -22.89 -33.76 -17.69
N ALA A 57 -23.76 -33.17 -16.87
CA ALA A 57 -25.08 -32.72 -17.29
C ALA A 57 -25.01 -31.49 -18.22
N LEU A 58 -24.15 -30.53 -17.89
CA LEU A 58 -23.99 -29.30 -18.67
C LEU A 58 -23.27 -29.54 -20.00
N GLU A 59 -22.24 -30.39 -20.02
CA GLU A 59 -21.50 -30.74 -21.25
C GLU A 59 -22.32 -31.61 -22.23
N LYS A 60 -23.47 -32.16 -21.82
CA LYS A 60 -24.40 -32.86 -22.71
C LYS A 60 -25.22 -31.90 -23.59
N LEU A 61 -25.29 -30.63 -23.25
CA LEU A 61 -25.99 -29.63 -24.05
C LEU A 61 -25.14 -29.28 -25.28
N GLU A 62 -25.68 -29.42 -26.49
CA GLU A 62 -24.91 -29.23 -27.75
C GLU A 62 -24.34 -27.81 -27.92
N ALA A 63 -24.93 -26.80 -27.27
CA ALA A 63 -24.49 -25.42 -27.32
C ALA A 63 -23.60 -25.01 -26.12
N VAL A 64 -23.17 -25.95 -25.28
CA VAL A 64 -22.17 -25.73 -24.22
C VAL A 64 -20.81 -26.22 -24.70
N ASN A 65 -19.84 -25.32 -24.76
CA ASN A 65 -18.46 -25.63 -25.16
C ASN A 65 -17.70 -26.39 -24.06
N TRP A 66 -17.88 -25.95 -22.82
CA TRP A 66 -17.36 -26.61 -21.61
C TRP A 66 -18.03 -26.03 -20.36
N ALA A 67 -18.04 -26.81 -19.27
CA ALA A 67 -18.52 -26.35 -17.97
C ALA A 67 -17.60 -26.83 -16.84
N GLU A 68 -17.37 -26.01 -15.83
CA GLU A 68 -16.55 -26.41 -14.69
C GLU A 68 -17.02 -25.83 -13.37
N VAL A 69 -16.98 -26.67 -12.33
CA VAL A 69 -17.37 -26.30 -10.97
C VAL A 69 -16.14 -25.77 -10.22
N ASP A 70 -16.17 -24.50 -9.85
CA ASP A 70 -15.19 -23.89 -8.96
C ASP A 70 -15.71 -23.90 -7.52
N ALA A 71 -15.16 -24.79 -6.70
CA ALA A 71 -15.53 -24.92 -5.29
C ALA A 71 -15.05 -23.76 -4.40
N VAL A 72 -14.06 -22.98 -4.85
CA VAL A 72 -13.57 -21.80 -4.12
C VAL A 72 -14.55 -20.64 -4.31
N LEU A 73 -15.06 -20.45 -5.52
CA LEU A 73 -16.08 -19.45 -5.83
C LEU A 73 -17.49 -19.93 -5.44
N GLY A 74 -17.70 -21.24 -5.36
CA GLY A 74 -19.01 -21.85 -5.13
C GLY A 74 -19.93 -21.75 -6.34
N ARG A 75 -19.36 -21.78 -7.54
CA ARG A 75 -20.04 -21.53 -8.82
C ARG A 75 -19.61 -22.50 -9.89
N VAL A 76 -20.48 -22.71 -10.86
CA VAL A 76 -20.12 -23.31 -12.15
C VAL A 76 -19.85 -22.20 -13.15
N VAL A 77 -18.70 -22.29 -13.81
CA VAL A 77 -18.31 -21.46 -14.94
C VAL A 77 -18.63 -22.22 -16.22
N ILE A 78 -19.43 -21.62 -17.09
CA ILE A 78 -19.95 -22.26 -18.30
C ILE A 78 -19.56 -21.40 -19.49
N ALA A 79 -18.97 -22.04 -20.50
CA ALA A 79 -18.79 -21.48 -21.83
C ALA A 79 -19.88 -22.02 -22.75
N PHE A 80 -20.70 -21.14 -23.32
CA PHE A 80 -21.85 -21.53 -24.13
C PHE A 80 -22.08 -20.55 -25.28
N ASP A 81 -22.82 -20.98 -26.30
CA ASP A 81 -23.25 -20.11 -27.39
C ASP A 81 -24.51 -19.32 -26.96
N PRO A 82 -24.41 -17.99 -26.76
CA PRO A 82 -25.54 -17.17 -26.32
C PRO A 82 -26.62 -17.00 -27.40
N GLY A 83 -26.36 -17.43 -28.65
CA GLY A 83 -27.37 -17.47 -29.71
C GLY A 83 -28.29 -18.70 -29.65
N ALA A 84 -27.90 -19.74 -28.92
CA ALA A 84 -28.59 -21.04 -28.91
C ALA A 84 -29.14 -21.47 -27.54
N LEU A 85 -28.59 -20.96 -26.44
CA LEU A 85 -29.03 -21.25 -25.07
C LEU A 85 -29.22 -19.95 -24.28
N GLU A 86 -30.25 -19.90 -23.44
CA GLU A 86 -30.41 -18.82 -22.46
C GLU A 86 -29.86 -19.21 -21.08
N ALA A 87 -29.63 -18.21 -20.23
CA ALA A 87 -29.13 -18.43 -18.87
C ALA A 87 -30.07 -19.31 -18.02
N ASP A 88 -31.38 -19.15 -18.24
CA ASP A 88 -32.42 -19.87 -17.51
C ASP A 88 -32.40 -21.38 -17.84
N ASP A 89 -32.04 -21.77 -19.07
CA ASP A 89 -31.88 -23.18 -19.47
C ASP A 89 -30.74 -23.84 -18.68
N LEU A 90 -29.62 -23.14 -18.54
CA LEU A 90 -28.45 -23.62 -17.77
C LEU A 90 -28.78 -23.74 -16.27
N ILE A 91 -29.57 -22.80 -15.73
CA ILE A 91 -30.02 -22.83 -14.33
C ILE A 91 -30.91 -24.06 -14.09
N SER A 92 -31.85 -24.34 -14.99
CA SER A 92 -32.74 -25.50 -14.86
C SER A 92 -31.97 -26.81 -14.78
N VAL A 93 -30.95 -26.99 -15.63
CA VAL A 93 -30.11 -28.21 -15.60
C VAL A 93 -29.34 -28.33 -14.29
N ILE A 94 -28.85 -27.23 -13.74
CA ILE A 94 -28.16 -27.24 -12.44
C ILE A 94 -29.14 -27.59 -11.31
N GLU A 95 -30.36 -27.07 -11.35
CA GLU A 95 -31.42 -27.38 -10.37
C GLU A 95 -31.80 -28.85 -10.37
N ASP A 96 -31.97 -29.46 -11.55
CA ASP A 96 -32.25 -30.89 -11.69
C ASP A 96 -31.14 -31.76 -11.07
N VAL A 97 -29.88 -31.36 -11.22
CA VAL A 97 -28.75 -32.08 -10.64
C VAL A 97 -28.67 -31.88 -9.13
N GLU A 98 -28.93 -30.67 -8.64
CA GLU A 98 -28.98 -30.37 -7.20
C GLU A 98 -30.12 -31.12 -6.50
N ASP A 99 -31.28 -31.25 -7.15
CA ASP A 99 -32.42 -32.04 -6.69
C ASP A 99 -32.05 -33.53 -6.62
N ALA A 100 -31.38 -34.06 -7.64
CA ALA A 100 -30.95 -35.46 -7.70
C ALA A 100 -29.94 -35.85 -6.60
N HIS A 101 -29.20 -34.89 -6.05
CA HIS A 101 -28.23 -35.09 -4.97
C HIS A 101 -28.75 -34.63 -3.59
N ASP A 102 -30.04 -34.32 -3.45
CA ASP A 102 -30.69 -33.88 -2.20
C ASP A 102 -30.07 -32.60 -1.59
N VAL A 103 -29.43 -31.76 -2.41
CA VAL A 103 -28.82 -30.48 -1.98
C VAL A 103 -29.66 -29.26 -2.35
N ALA A 104 -30.74 -29.44 -3.09
CA ALA A 104 -31.64 -28.34 -3.45
C ALA A 104 -32.35 -27.68 -2.25
N GLY A 105 -32.51 -28.40 -1.14
CA GLY A 105 -33.01 -27.83 0.12
C GLY A 105 -31.99 -26.94 0.85
N GLU A 106 -30.71 -27.02 0.50
CA GLU A 106 -29.64 -26.26 1.15
C GLU A 106 -29.72 -24.76 0.86
N ARG A 107 -29.22 -23.95 1.79
CA ARG A 107 -29.17 -22.49 1.65
C ARG A 107 -27.82 -22.07 1.09
N PHE A 108 -27.82 -21.05 0.23
CA PHE A 108 -26.56 -20.44 -0.17
C PHE A 108 -25.84 -19.81 1.04
N PRO A 109 -24.53 -20.06 1.22
CA PRO A 109 -23.76 -19.49 2.32
C PRO A 109 -23.70 -17.96 2.24
N HIS A 110 -23.88 -17.26 3.36
CA HIS A 110 -23.81 -15.79 3.44
C HIS A 110 -22.42 -15.28 3.87
N ASP A 111 -21.53 -16.19 4.24
CA ASP A 111 -20.16 -15.93 4.67
C ASP A 111 -19.17 -15.84 3.51
N ARG A 112 -19.59 -16.21 2.29
CA ARG A 112 -18.81 -16.06 1.06
C ARG A 112 -18.86 -14.60 0.56
N PRO A 113 -17.74 -14.03 0.11
CA PRO A 113 -17.72 -12.70 -0.48
C PRO A 113 -18.55 -12.66 -1.77
N ASP A 114 -19.20 -11.51 -2.03
CA ASP A 114 -19.94 -11.27 -3.27
C ASP A 114 -19.00 -11.34 -4.48
N HIS A 115 -19.36 -12.16 -5.48
CA HIS A 115 -18.54 -12.39 -6.67
C HIS A 115 -18.37 -11.09 -7.49
N PRO A 116 -17.17 -10.80 -8.04
CA PRO A 116 -16.92 -9.58 -8.82
C PRO A 116 -17.87 -9.34 -10.01
N ALA A 117 -18.38 -10.41 -10.62
CA ALA A 117 -19.27 -10.32 -11.78
C ALA A 117 -20.75 -9.99 -11.43
N ASP A 118 -21.14 -10.14 -10.16
CA ASP A 118 -22.52 -9.94 -9.72
C ASP A 118 -22.96 -8.47 -9.86
N ILE A 119 -24.17 -8.24 -10.37
CA ILE A 119 -24.75 -6.89 -10.54
C ILE A 119 -25.59 -6.46 -9.32
N GLU A 120 -26.09 -7.43 -8.58
CA GLU A 120 -27.02 -7.25 -7.46
C GLU A 120 -26.43 -6.39 -6.33
N PRO A 121 -25.14 -6.55 -5.92
CA PRO A 121 -24.53 -5.64 -4.95
C PRO A 121 -24.55 -4.18 -5.41
N VAL A 122 -24.30 -3.92 -6.69
CA VAL A 122 -24.34 -2.57 -7.29
C VAL A 122 -25.77 -2.02 -7.25
N GLN A 123 -26.76 -2.82 -7.66
CA GLN A 123 -28.17 -2.42 -7.64
C GLN A 123 -28.64 -2.10 -6.21
N ARG A 124 -28.23 -2.90 -5.22
CA ARG A 124 -28.56 -2.67 -3.80
C ARG A 124 -28.05 -1.30 -3.32
N GLN A 125 -26.78 -1.00 -3.61
CA GLN A 125 -26.21 0.31 -3.26
C GLN A 125 -26.90 1.45 -4.02
N ALA A 126 -27.23 1.25 -5.30
CA ALA A 126 -27.93 2.26 -6.11
C ALA A 126 -29.34 2.56 -5.57
N VAL A 127 -30.11 1.54 -5.18
CA VAL A 127 -31.44 1.73 -4.55
C VAL A 127 -31.31 2.47 -3.22
N ALA A 128 -30.33 2.10 -2.39
CA ALA A 128 -30.09 2.74 -1.11
C ALA A 128 -29.66 4.22 -1.27
N VAL A 129 -28.78 4.53 -2.23
CA VAL A 129 -28.41 5.92 -2.58
C VAL A 129 -29.61 6.69 -3.10
N ALA A 130 -30.43 6.09 -3.97
CA ALA A 130 -31.65 6.72 -4.48
C ALA A 130 -32.63 7.05 -3.35
N ALA A 131 -32.80 6.15 -2.38
CA ALA A 131 -33.62 6.40 -1.20
C ALA A 131 -33.09 7.57 -0.37
N ASP A 132 -31.77 7.68 -0.15
CA ASP A 132 -31.17 8.81 0.57
C ASP A 132 -31.33 10.14 -0.19
N VAL A 133 -31.18 10.12 -1.52
CA VAL A 133 -31.37 11.31 -2.39
C VAL A 133 -32.82 11.77 -2.37
N VAL A 134 -33.78 10.84 -2.44
CA VAL A 134 -35.21 11.16 -2.24
C VAL A 134 -35.43 11.73 -0.84
N GLY A 135 -34.79 11.16 0.18
CA GLY A 135 -34.77 11.70 1.54
C GLY A 135 -34.27 13.15 1.59
N LEU A 136 -33.17 13.47 0.90
CA LEU A 136 -32.63 14.84 0.80
C LEU A 136 -33.62 15.79 0.13
N GLY A 137 -34.29 15.35 -0.92
CA GLY A 137 -35.38 16.08 -1.56
C GLY A 137 -36.55 16.35 -0.63
N ALA A 138 -36.96 15.35 0.16
CA ALA A 138 -38.00 15.49 1.17
C ALA A 138 -37.59 16.46 2.31
N VAL A 139 -36.32 16.45 2.74
CA VAL A 139 -35.80 17.43 3.70
C VAL A 139 -35.86 18.85 3.12
N ALA A 140 -35.41 19.05 1.89
CA ALA A 140 -35.43 20.34 1.22
C ALA A 140 -36.87 20.87 1.06
N ALA A 141 -37.80 20.00 0.65
CA ALA A 141 -39.22 20.33 0.56
C ALA A 141 -39.82 20.66 1.93
N GLY A 142 -39.53 19.87 2.97
CA GLY A 142 -40.01 20.11 4.32
C GLY A 142 -39.48 21.43 4.92
N GLN A 143 -38.23 21.79 4.62
CA GLN A 143 -37.65 23.08 5.00
C GLN A 143 -38.31 24.25 4.26
N LEU A 144 -38.60 24.08 2.97
CA LEU A 144 -39.26 25.09 2.14
C LEU A 144 -40.72 25.30 2.56
N LEU A 145 -41.40 24.22 2.95
CA LEU A 145 -42.78 24.21 3.45
C LEU A 145 -42.89 24.51 4.97
N ARG A 146 -41.76 24.72 5.67
CA ARG A 146 -41.70 24.99 7.13
C ARG A 146 -42.43 23.97 8.00
N LEU A 147 -42.39 22.69 7.62
CA LEU A 147 -42.98 21.61 8.41
C LEU A 147 -42.22 21.42 9.74
N ASP A 148 -42.96 21.06 10.78
CA ASP A 148 -42.39 20.78 12.11
C ASP A 148 -41.50 19.53 12.07
N ARG A 149 -40.38 19.61 12.81
CA ARG A 149 -39.42 18.51 12.92
C ARG A 149 -39.93 17.46 13.89
N ILE A 150 -39.78 16.20 13.53
CA ILE A 150 -39.95 15.11 14.50
C ILE A 150 -38.82 15.22 15.55
N PRO A 151 -39.11 14.96 16.84
CA PRO A 151 -38.10 14.99 17.89
C PRO A 151 -36.91 14.06 17.58
N ALA A 152 -35.69 14.54 17.83
CA ALA A 152 -34.44 13.87 17.46
C ALA A 152 -34.20 12.54 18.19
N GLU A 153 -34.97 12.27 19.25
CA GLU A 153 -34.92 11.02 20.01
C GLU A 153 -35.36 9.81 19.15
N ILE A 154 -36.27 9.99 18.19
CA ILE A 154 -36.76 8.90 17.33
C ILE A 154 -35.66 8.43 16.35
N PRO A 155 -34.99 9.33 15.59
CA PRO A 155 -33.81 8.97 14.83
C PRO A 155 -32.68 8.36 15.63
N GLY A 156 -32.46 8.88 16.84
CA GLY A 156 -31.42 8.40 17.72
C GLY A 156 -31.62 6.94 18.16
N LEU A 157 -32.85 6.59 18.53
CA LEU A 157 -33.22 5.22 18.92
C LEU A 157 -33.07 4.23 17.76
N PHE A 158 -33.46 4.63 16.54
CA PHE A 158 -33.30 3.79 15.35
C PHE A 158 -31.82 3.58 14.99
N SER A 159 -30.99 4.62 15.04
CA SER A 159 -29.55 4.50 14.80
C SER A 159 -28.87 3.62 15.85
N LEU A 160 -29.33 3.65 17.11
CA LEU A 160 -28.84 2.77 18.18
C LEU A 160 -29.26 1.31 17.96
N ALA A 161 -30.51 1.08 17.57
CA ALA A 161 -31.01 -0.24 17.22
C ALA A 161 -30.22 -0.85 16.05
N ASP A 162 -29.92 -0.03 15.02
CA ASP A 162 -29.08 -0.44 13.88
C ASP A 162 -27.62 -0.72 14.29
N SER A 163 -27.08 0.06 15.23
CA SER A 163 -25.72 -0.14 15.75
C SER A 163 -25.55 -1.40 16.62
N GLN A 164 -26.65 -2.04 17.04
CA GLN A 164 -26.60 -3.25 17.87
C GLN A 164 -26.55 -4.53 17.02
N PRO A 165 -25.44 -5.29 17.04
CA PRO A 165 -25.28 -6.50 16.22
C PRO A 165 -26.36 -7.56 16.45
N ARG A 166 -26.94 -7.62 17.65
CA ARG A 166 -28.00 -8.58 17.99
C ARG A 166 -29.33 -8.27 17.31
N VAL A 167 -29.68 -6.98 17.23
CA VAL A 167 -30.92 -6.54 16.58
C VAL A 167 -30.79 -6.75 15.08
N ARG A 168 -29.66 -6.35 14.51
CA ARG A 168 -29.34 -6.58 13.10
C ARG A 168 -29.42 -8.06 12.73
N ARG A 169 -28.74 -8.95 13.47
CA ARG A 169 -28.83 -10.41 13.23
C ARG A 169 -30.24 -10.94 13.30
N PHE A 170 -31.05 -10.51 14.28
CA PHE A 170 -32.44 -10.93 14.38
C PHE A 170 -33.30 -10.54 13.16
N VAL A 171 -33.00 -9.39 12.54
CA VAL A 171 -33.65 -8.94 11.31
C VAL A 171 -33.09 -9.70 10.10
N GLU A 172 -31.76 -9.88 10.01
CA GLU A 172 -31.08 -10.70 9.00
C GLU A 172 -31.56 -12.15 9.00
N ASP A 173 -31.79 -12.75 10.16
CA ASP A 173 -32.27 -14.13 10.31
C ASP A 173 -33.71 -14.30 9.80
N ARG A 174 -34.52 -13.22 9.81
CA ARG A 174 -35.92 -13.24 9.34
C ARG A 174 -36.08 -12.82 7.87
N LEU A 175 -35.35 -11.80 7.43
CA LEU A 175 -35.55 -11.15 6.13
C LEU A 175 -34.41 -11.44 5.15
N GLY A 176 -33.29 -11.98 5.62
CA GLY A 176 -32.06 -12.15 4.84
C GLY A 176 -31.22 -10.86 4.81
N PRO A 177 -29.88 -10.95 4.76
CA PRO A 177 -28.99 -9.77 4.75
C PRO A 177 -29.27 -8.72 3.67
N PRO A 178 -29.58 -9.09 2.39
CA PRO A 178 -29.80 -8.10 1.33
C PRO A 178 -31.03 -7.23 1.57
N LEU A 179 -32.11 -7.84 2.04
CA LEU A 179 -33.39 -7.19 2.33
C LEU A 179 -33.29 -6.36 3.63
N THR A 180 -32.58 -6.87 4.63
CA THR A 180 -32.26 -6.11 5.84
C THR A 180 -31.49 -4.85 5.51
N ASP A 181 -30.45 -4.91 4.66
CA ASP A 181 -29.68 -3.72 4.28
C ASP A 181 -30.56 -2.65 3.60
N VAL A 182 -31.45 -3.04 2.68
CA VAL A 182 -32.34 -2.10 1.97
C VAL A 182 -33.40 -1.53 2.91
N LEU A 183 -33.99 -2.36 3.77
CA LEU A 183 -35.00 -1.91 4.75
C LEU A 183 -34.41 -0.99 5.79
N VAL A 184 -33.22 -1.33 6.32
CA VAL A 184 -32.47 -0.47 7.24
C VAL A 184 -32.11 0.84 6.53
N ALA A 185 -31.61 0.77 5.30
CA ALA A 185 -31.28 1.96 4.52
C ALA A 185 -32.49 2.87 4.29
N GLY A 186 -33.61 2.33 3.83
CA GLY A 186 -34.84 3.08 3.58
C GLY A 186 -35.47 3.63 4.86
N THR A 187 -35.48 2.84 5.94
CA THR A 187 -36.00 3.28 7.25
C THR A 187 -35.13 4.38 7.81
N ASN A 188 -33.80 4.23 7.76
CA ASN A 188 -32.86 5.26 8.23
C ASN A 188 -32.97 6.54 7.38
N ALA A 189 -33.13 6.43 6.05
CA ALA A 189 -33.35 7.57 5.16
C ALA A 189 -34.65 8.32 5.51
N LEU A 190 -35.75 7.59 5.71
CA LEU A 190 -37.04 8.16 6.11
C LEU A 190 -36.95 8.85 7.47
N VAL A 191 -36.34 8.18 8.45
CA VAL A 191 -36.15 8.69 9.81
C VAL A 191 -35.30 9.97 9.81
N GLN A 192 -34.21 10.00 9.04
CA GLN A 192 -33.39 11.21 8.88
C GLN A 192 -34.14 12.31 8.11
N ALA A 193 -34.96 11.97 7.12
CA ALA A 193 -35.75 12.93 6.36
C ALA A 193 -36.82 13.60 7.25
N LEU A 194 -37.53 12.81 8.05
CA LEU A 194 -38.50 13.31 9.04
C LEU A 194 -37.85 14.12 10.16
N GLY A 195 -36.61 13.79 10.54
CA GLY A 195 -35.77 14.58 11.44
C GLY A 195 -35.14 15.83 10.80
N GLN A 196 -35.37 16.08 9.51
CA GLN A 196 -34.74 17.14 8.69
C GLN A 196 -33.19 17.15 8.75
N GLY A 197 -32.56 15.98 8.92
CA GLY A 197 -31.12 15.82 9.08
C GLY A 197 -30.36 15.66 7.76
N SER A 198 -30.14 16.74 7.02
CA SER A 198 -29.49 16.69 5.68
C SER A 198 -28.05 16.14 5.70
N LEU A 199 -27.24 16.47 6.71
CA LEU A 199 -25.85 15.99 6.79
C LEU A 199 -25.76 14.47 7.00
N GLY A 200 -26.71 13.85 7.71
CA GLY A 200 -26.72 12.40 7.92
C GLY A 200 -26.89 11.66 6.59
N LEU A 201 -27.85 12.13 5.77
CA LEU A 201 -28.13 11.57 4.45
C LEU A 201 -26.94 11.79 3.50
N LEU A 202 -26.27 12.95 3.57
CA LEU A 202 -25.04 13.17 2.81
C LEU A 202 -23.91 12.21 3.18
N VAL A 203 -23.76 11.87 4.47
CA VAL A 203 -22.78 10.85 4.92
C VAL A 203 -23.14 9.48 4.32
N ASP A 204 -24.42 9.11 4.34
CA ASP A 204 -24.89 7.83 3.84
C ASP A 204 -24.73 7.75 2.30
N VAL A 205 -25.09 8.80 1.56
CA VAL A 205 -24.84 8.95 0.11
C VAL A 205 -23.35 8.86 -0.22
N ALA A 206 -22.49 9.58 0.51
CA ALA A 206 -21.05 9.57 0.24
C ALA A 206 -20.41 8.21 0.51
N THR A 207 -20.83 7.53 1.59
CA THR A 207 -20.34 6.20 1.94
C THR A 207 -20.82 5.16 0.93
N ARG A 208 -22.13 5.07 0.68
CA ARG A 208 -22.72 4.13 -0.27
C ARG A 208 -22.30 4.40 -1.70
N GLY A 209 -22.11 5.67 -2.07
CA GLY A 209 -21.51 6.06 -3.34
C GLY A 209 -20.10 5.52 -3.52
N SER A 210 -19.26 5.60 -2.47
CA SER A 210 -17.91 5.03 -2.50
C SER A 210 -17.95 3.50 -2.67
N LEU A 211 -18.84 2.81 -1.95
CA LEU A 211 -19.05 1.36 -2.11
C LEU A 211 -19.57 1.01 -3.51
N ALA A 212 -20.50 1.78 -4.08
CA ALA A 212 -20.98 1.57 -5.43
C ALA A 212 -19.86 1.72 -6.47
N THR A 213 -18.98 2.72 -6.30
CA THR A 213 -17.81 2.90 -7.18
C THR A 213 -16.79 1.76 -7.05
N GLU A 214 -16.55 1.25 -5.83
CA GLU A 214 -15.74 0.03 -5.57
C GLU A 214 -16.31 -1.17 -6.35
N GLN A 215 -17.61 -1.43 -6.20
CA GLN A 215 -18.27 -2.55 -6.87
C GLN A 215 -18.25 -2.44 -8.40
N LEU A 216 -18.47 -1.25 -8.96
CA LEU A 216 -18.39 -1.02 -10.40
C LEU A 216 -16.97 -1.20 -10.95
N ALA A 217 -15.95 -0.65 -10.27
CA ALA A 217 -14.56 -0.77 -10.70
C ALA A 217 -14.10 -2.24 -10.67
N ARG A 218 -14.47 -2.97 -9.62
CA ARG A 218 -14.18 -4.41 -9.49
C ARG A 218 -14.82 -5.24 -10.60
N ARG A 219 -16.08 -4.95 -10.94
CA ARG A 219 -16.78 -5.63 -12.05
C ARG A 219 -16.14 -5.32 -13.41
N GLN A 220 -15.73 -4.09 -13.65
CA GLN A 220 -15.04 -3.70 -14.89
C GLN A 220 -13.72 -4.46 -15.05
N VAL A 221 -12.93 -4.58 -13.99
CA VAL A 221 -11.65 -5.32 -14.04
C VAL A 221 -11.87 -6.81 -14.16
N TRP A 222 -12.89 -7.37 -13.51
CA TRP A 222 -13.28 -8.75 -13.73
C TRP A 222 -13.56 -9.01 -15.20
N GLN A 223 -14.43 -8.20 -15.83
CA GLN A 223 -14.76 -8.36 -17.26
C GLN A 223 -13.53 -8.23 -18.18
N ALA A 224 -12.58 -7.37 -17.81
CA ALA A 224 -11.34 -7.20 -18.57
C ALA A 224 -10.37 -8.39 -18.42
N ARG A 225 -10.31 -9.03 -17.24
CA ARG A 225 -9.36 -10.11 -16.91
C ARG A 225 -9.95 -11.51 -16.97
N GLU A 226 -11.27 -11.63 -17.09
CA GLU A 226 -11.99 -12.90 -17.16
C GLU A 226 -11.42 -13.82 -18.27
N PRO A 227 -11.10 -13.35 -19.48
CA PRO A 227 -10.46 -14.19 -20.49
C PRO A 227 -9.13 -14.81 -20.00
N ASP A 228 -8.23 -13.98 -19.46
CA ASP A 228 -6.88 -14.38 -19.04
C ASP A 228 -6.89 -15.33 -17.82
N LEU A 229 -7.87 -15.17 -16.93
CA LEU A 229 -8.02 -16.00 -15.74
C LEU A 229 -8.55 -17.40 -16.05
N ILE A 230 -9.27 -17.56 -17.17
CA ILE A 230 -10.01 -18.78 -17.53
C ILE A 230 -9.40 -19.48 -18.77
N GLU A 231 -8.52 -18.81 -19.52
CA GLU A 231 -7.91 -19.32 -20.78
C GLU A 231 -7.25 -20.71 -20.65
N GLY A 232 -6.68 -21.01 -19.48
CA GLY A 232 -6.12 -22.32 -19.15
C GLY A 232 -7.19 -23.26 -18.62
N ARG A 233 -8.03 -23.83 -19.51
CA ARG A 233 -9.10 -24.84 -19.28
C ARG A 233 -9.04 -25.37 -17.86
N VAL A 234 -9.98 -24.94 -17.05
CA VAL A 234 -9.93 -25.14 -15.61
C VAL A 234 -9.76 -26.66 -15.33
N SER A 235 -8.87 -26.95 -14.40
CA SER A 235 -8.37 -28.31 -14.23
C SER A 235 -7.91 -28.46 -12.81
N VAL A 236 -8.83 -28.96 -11.99
CA VAL A 236 -8.69 -30.09 -11.04
C VAL A 236 -9.22 -29.74 -9.65
N ARG A 237 -10.27 -30.47 -9.27
CA ARG A 237 -10.63 -30.95 -7.92
C ARG A 237 -10.06 -30.07 -6.81
N SER A 238 -10.66 -28.90 -6.61
CA SER A 238 -10.50 -28.17 -5.35
C SER A 238 -11.29 -28.94 -4.30
N HIS A 239 -10.71 -30.04 -3.83
CA HIS A 239 -11.21 -30.76 -2.66
C HIS A 239 -11.27 -29.74 -1.53
N MET A 240 -12.50 -29.35 -1.20
CA MET A 240 -12.79 -28.19 -0.40
C MET A 240 -12.63 -28.59 1.05
N ALA A 241 -11.40 -28.75 1.53
CA ALA A 241 -11.20 -28.80 2.98
C ALA A 241 -11.78 -27.48 3.54
N PRO A 242 -12.82 -27.53 4.40
CA PRO A 242 -13.37 -26.35 5.03
C PRO A 242 -12.24 -25.62 5.71
N ILE A 243 -12.11 -24.32 5.46
CA ILE A 243 -11.08 -23.54 6.14
C ILE A 243 -11.65 -23.21 7.50
N PRO A 244 -11.00 -23.68 8.59
CA PRO A 244 -11.47 -23.32 9.92
C PRO A 244 -11.44 -21.79 10.05
N PRO A 245 -12.43 -21.18 10.70
CA PRO A 245 -12.39 -19.75 10.99
C PRO A 245 -11.09 -19.40 11.72
N ARG A 246 -10.66 -18.14 11.63
CA ARG A 246 -9.48 -17.66 12.36
C ARG A 246 -9.65 -17.98 13.86
N ASP A 247 -8.72 -18.74 14.43
CA ASP A 247 -8.77 -19.20 15.83
C ASP A 247 -8.82 -18.06 16.86
N ALA A 248 -8.20 -16.92 16.54
CA ALA A 248 -8.10 -15.76 17.41
C ALA A 248 -8.77 -14.54 16.77
N ALA A 249 -9.42 -13.70 17.56
CA ALA A 249 -9.96 -12.44 17.07
C ALA A 249 -8.84 -11.54 16.51
N LEU A 250 -9.17 -10.71 15.52
CA LEU A 250 -8.23 -9.73 14.98
C LEU A 250 -7.77 -8.76 16.08
N PRO A 251 -6.48 -8.37 16.10
CA PRO A 251 -6.00 -7.37 17.04
C PRO A 251 -6.71 -6.03 16.85
N LYS A 252 -6.83 -5.26 17.93
CA LYS A 252 -7.52 -3.96 17.92
C LYS A 252 -6.68 -2.90 17.23
N GLY A 253 -7.17 -2.42 16.08
CA GLY A 253 -6.62 -1.26 15.38
C GLY A 253 -6.96 0.06 16.08
N PRO A 254 -6.56 1.21 15.51
CA PRO A 254 -6.86 2.53 16.06
C PRO A 254 -8.36 2.78 16.26
N ILE A 255 -9.17 2.34 15.30
CA ILE A 255 -10.63 2.52 15.31
C ILE A 255 -11.27 1.65 16.38
N GLU A 256 -10.86 0.39 16.51
CA GLU A 256 -11.41 -0.53 17.52
C GLU A 256 -11.08 -0.06 18.94
N ARG A 257 -9.86 0.45 19.16
CA ARG A 257 -9.46 1.03 20.46
C ARG A 257 -10.29 2.25 20.80
N TYR A 258 -10.50 3.15 19.84
CA TYR A 258 -11.36 4.31 20.02
C TYR A 258 -12.80 3.89 20.34
N THR A 259 -13.38 2.99 19.55
CA THR A 259 -14.77 2.53 19.70
C THR A 259 -15.00 1.90 21.08
N GLN A 260 -14.07 1.08 21.55
CA GLN A 260 -14.13 0.51 22.89
C GLN A 260 -14.05 1.59 23.99
N GLY A 261 -13.16 2.57 23.84
CA GLY A 261 -13.06 3.69 24.78
C GLY A 261 -14.29 4.60 24.77
N ALA A 262 -14.85 4.86 23.59
CA ALA A 262 -16.02 5.70 23.39
C ALA A 262 -17.27 5.12 24.07
N ALA A 263 -17.48 3.80 23.98
CA ALA A 263 -18.60 3.13 24.65
C ALA A 263 -18.55 3.26 26.18
N VAL A 264 -17.36 3.18 26.78
CA VAL A 264 -17.16 3.39 28.22
C VAL A 264 -17.35 4.87 28.58
N ALA A 265 -16.77 5.76 27.80
CA ALA A 265 -16.88 7.21 28.00
C ALA A 265 -18.34 7.69 27.91
N SER A 266 -19.13 7.16 26.99
CA SER A 266 -20.54 7.53 26.85
C SER A 266 -21.38 7.16 28.06
N LEU A 267 -21.14 6.00 28.71
CA LEU A 267 -21.84 5.63 29.94
C LEU A 267 -21.54 6.62 31.08
N GLY A 268 -20.27 7.04 31.20
CA GLY A 268 -19.87 8.09 32.13
C GLY A 268 -20.53 9.44 31.82
N LEU A 269 -20.60 9.82 30.55
CA LEU A 269 -21.27 11.05 30.10
C LEU A 269 -22.77 11.05 30.36
N VAL A 270 -23.46 9.92 30.12
CA VAL A 270 -24.89 9.75 30.45
C VAL A 270 -25.11 9.93 31.95
N GLY A 271 -24.33 9.25 32.79
CA GLY A 271 -24.45 9.33 34.25
C GLY A 271 -24.17 10.72 34.80
N THR A 272 -23.10 11.37 34.34
CA THR A 272 -22.75 12.74 34.74
C THR A 272 -23.77 13.76 34.25
N THR A 273 -24.26 13.63 33.02
CA THR A 273 -25.31 14.50 32.47
C THR A 273 -26.62 14.33 33.25
N LEU A 274 -26.98 13.10 33.63
CA LEU A 274 -28.16 12.84 34.45
C LEU A 274 -28.00 13.47 35.84
N ALA A 275 -26.82 13.35 36.45
CA ALA A 275 -26.54 13.95 37.76
C ALA A 275 -26.57 15.48 37.74
N LEU A 276 -25.95 16.10 36.72
CA LEU A 276 -25.83 17.57 36.60
C LEU A 276 -27.11 18.24 36.09
N SER A 277 -27.72 17.67 35.05
CA SER A 277 -28.88 18.29 34.40
C SER A 277 -30.22 17.83 34.95
N ARG A 278 -30.26 16.68 35.66
CA ARG A 278 -31.47 16.00 36.13
C ARG A 278 -32.53 15.78 35.03
N ASN A 279 -32.12 15.81 33.77
CA ASN A 279 -33.01 15.70 32.63
C ASN A 279 -32.71 14.40 31.86
N PRO A 280 -33.61 13.40 31.89
CA PRO A 280 -33.39 12.13 31.20
C PRO A 280 -33.28 12.30 29.69
N ARG A 281 -33.89 13.35 29.08
CA ARG A 281 -33.75 13.62 27.65
C ARG A 281 -32.32 14.04 27.28
N ARG A 282 -31.70 14.91 28.09
CA ARG A 282 -30.28 15.29 27.90
C ARG A 282 -29.32 14.12 28.11
N ALA A 283 -29.67 13.21 29.03
CA ALA A 283 -28.90 12.00 29.24
C ALA A 283 -29.03 11.04 28.04
N ALA A 284 -30.21 10.93 27.43
CA ALA A 284 -30.42 10.14 26.21
C ALA A 284 -29.64 10.69 25.00
N ASP A 285 -29.52 12.02 24.86
CA ASP A 285 -28.72 12.67 23.80
C ASP A 285 -27.23 12.24 23.86
N GLN A 286 -26.70 11.93 25.05
CA GLN A 286 -25.31 11.47 25.22
C GLN A 286 -25.07 10.08 24.62
N VAL A 287 -26.10 9.26 24.48
CA VAL A 287 -25.97 7.91 23.91
C VAL A 287 -25.64 8.00 22.41
N LEU A 288 -26.15 9.02 21.71
CA LEU A 288 -25.92 9.24 20.27
C LEU A 288 -24.46 9.58 19.94
N LEU A 289 -23.72 10.07 20.93
CA LEU A 289 -22.31 10.44 20.80
C LEU A 289 -21.36 9.24 20.80
N SER A 290 -21.86 8.08 21.21
CA SER A 290 -21.09 6.83 21.25
C SER A 290 -20.91 6.20 19.87
N VAL A 291 -21.69 6.63 18.87
CA VAL A 291 -21.67 6.06 17.52
C VAL A 291 -20.37 6.47 16.83
N PRO A 292 -19.45 5.53 16.52
CA PRO A 292 -18.14 5.84 15.95
C PRO A 292 -18.22 6.10 14.43
N LYS A 293 -19.25 6.82 13.94
CA LYS A 293 -19.58 6.94 12.51
C LYS A 293 -18.39 7.44 11.70
N ALA A 294 -17.70 8.48 12.19
CA ALA A 294 -16.53 9.02 11.51
C ALA A 294 -15.33 8.07 11.49
N ALA A 295 -15.15 7.25 12.53
CA ALA A 295 -14.03 6.32 12.60
C ALA A 295 -14.19 5.20 11.56
N THR A 296 -15.39 4.62 11.46
CA THR A 296 -15.68 3.53 10.52
C THR A 296 -15.78 4.02 9.08
N SER A 297 -16.48 5.12 8.82
CA SER A 297 -16.73 5.62 7.46
C SER A 297 -15.44 6.05 6.73
N GLY A 298 -14.45 6.57 7.45
CA GLY A 298 -13.16 6.92 6.85
C GLY A 298 -12.35 5.72 6.38
N ARG A 299 -12.37 4.62 7.14
CA ARG A 299 -11.74 3.36 6.74
C ARG A 299 -12.45 2.73 5.55
N GLU A 300 -13.78 2.71 5.57
CA GLU A 300 -14.60 2.22 4.46
C GLU A 300 -14.32 3.01 3.17
N SER A 301 -14.34 4.35 3.25
CA SER A 301 -14.02 5.21 2.12
C SER A 301 -12.60 4.95 1.57
N PHE A 302 -11.60 4.84 2.45
CA PHE A 302 -10.24 4.53 2.01
C PHE A 302 -10.14 3.16 1.33
N ALA A 303 -10.74 2.11 1.90
CA ALA A 303 -10.71 0.78 1.32
C ALA A 303 -11.41 0.73 -0.06
N ALA A 304 -12.56 1.38 -0.18
CA ALA A 304 -13.30 1.48 -1.45
C ALA A 304 -12.49 2.21 -2.53
N TRP A 305 -11.89 3.37 -2.21
CA TRP A 305 -11.07 4.11 -3.16
C TRP A 305 -9.70 3.46 -3.43
N LEU A 306 -9.18 2.67 -2.49
CA LEU A 306 -8.02 1.80 -2.72
C LEU A 306 -8.36 0.70 -3.73
N ASP A 307 -9.51 0.05 -3.61
CA ASP A 307 -9.98 -0.95 -4.59
C ASP A 307 -10.10 -0.31 -5.98
N VAL A 308 -10.74 0.86 -6.08
CA VAL A 308 -10.81 1.62 -7.35
C VAL A 308 -9.42 1.92 -7.92
N ALA A 309 -8.45 2.30 -7.08
CA ALA A 309 -7.09 2.58 -7.52
C ALA A 309 -6.34 1.33 -8.01
N LEU A 310 -6.53 0.20 -7.30
CA LEU A 310 -6.00 -1.11 -7.67
C LEU A 310 -6.62 -1.62 -8.98
N ALA A 311 -7.94 -1.50 -9.09
CA ALA A 311 -8.71 -1.88 -10.27
C ALA A 311 -8.24 -1.14 -11.53
N ARG A 312 -8.00 0.17 -11.45
CA ARG A 312 -7.44 0.96 -12.57
C ARG A 312 -6.07 0.46 -13.06
N ARG A 313 -5.38 -0.36 -12.28
CA ARG A 313 -4.09 -0.97 -12.61
C ARG A 313 -4.19 -2.46 -12.96
N GLY A 314 -5.40 -2.98 -13.16
CA GLY A 314 -5.65 -4.39 -13.47
C GLY A 314 -5.62 -5.32 -12.25
N VAL A 315 -5.43 -4.82 -11.04
CA VAL A 315 -5.49 -5.67 -9.84
C VAL A 315 -6.94 -6.04 -9.56
N LEU A 316 -7.22 -7.34 -9.46
CA LEU A 316 -8.55 -7.85 -9.18
C LEU A 316 -8.70 -8.16 -7.69
N VAL A 317 -9.60 -7.45 -7.00
CA VAL A 317 -9.91 -7.72 -5.59
C VAL A 317 -11.09 -8.70 -5.54
N MET A 318 -10.88 -9.90 -5.03
CA MET A 318 -11.93 -10.92 -4.87
C MET A 318 -12.74 -10.67 -3.59
N ASP A 319 -12.04 -10.40 -2.47
CA ASP A 319 -12.66 -10.08 -1.19
C ASP A 319 -12.27 -8.66 -0.72
N PRO A 320 -13.19 -7.69 -0.80
CA PRO A 320 -12.93 -6.31 -0.41
C PRO A 320 -12.78 -6.16 1.12
N ALA A 321 -13.19 -7.15 1.92
CA ALA A 321 -12.96 -7.14 3.37
C ALA A 321 -11.47 -7.24 3.72
N ALA A 322 -10.64 -7.80 2.84
CA ALA A 322 -9.19 -7.87 3.05
C ALA A 322 -8.54 -6.48 3.10
N LEU A 323 -8.98 -5.55 2.25
CA LEU A 323 -8.46 -4.17 2.23
C LEU A 323 -8.77 -3.42 3.54
N ARG A 324 -9.90 -3.73 4.18
CA ARG A 324 -10.33 -3.16 5.47
C ARG A 324 -9.54 -3.71 6.67
N ARG A 325 -8.64 -4.68 6.46
CA ARG A 325 -7.74 -5.26 7.47
C ARG A 325 -6.32 -4.69 7.40
N LEU A 326 -5.97 -3.97 6.32
CA LEU A 326 -4.60 -3.48 6.09
C LEU A 326 -4.07 -2.56 7.20
N ASP A 327 -4.95 -1.81 7.88
CA ASP A 327 -4.54 -0.95 9.00
C ASP A 327 -4.03 -1.72 10.23
N ARG A 328 -4.26 -3.04 10.27
CA ARG A 328 -3.84 -3.94 11.34
C ARG A 328 -2.78 -4.95 10.91
N ALA A 329 -2.41 -4.98 9.62
CA ALA A 329 -1.35 -5.80 9.07
C ALA A 329 -0.06 -5.68 9.91
N SER A 330 0.60 -6.79 10.21
CA SER A 330 1.86 -6.80 10.98
C SER A 330 2.95 -7.66 10.35
N THR A 331 2.58 -8.65 9.55
CA THR A 331 3.53 -9.60 8.95
C THR A 331 3.22 -9.76 7.46
N LEU A 332 4.26 -9.75 6.63
CA LEU A 332 4.21 -10.09 5.21
C LEU A 332 5.02 -11.37 4.98
N ALA A 333 4.32 -12.46 4.68
CA ALA A 333 4.92 -13.70 4.24
C ALA A 333 4.89 -13.76 2.70
N ILE A 334 6.03 -14.09 2.09
CA ILE A 334 6.18 -14.19 0.64
C ILE A 334 6.65 -15.60 0.30
N ASP A 335 5.94 -16.29 -0.59
CA ASP A 335 6.41 -17.54 -1.17
C ASP A 335 7.73 -17.29 -1.90
N ALA A 336 8.80 -17.97 -1.47
CA ALA A 336 10.13 -17.76 -2.02
C ALA A 336 10.21 -17.97 -3.53
N ARG A 337 9.30 -18.78 -4.10
CA ARG A 337 9.21 -19.03 -5.55
C ARG A 337 8.69 -17.84 -6.35
N LEU A 338 8.06 -16.86 -5.71
CA LEU A 338 7.68 -15.59 -6.37
C LEU A 338 8.87 -14.65 -6.52
N LEU A 339 9.91 -14.85 -5.71
CA LEU A 339 11.10 -14.01 -5.69
C LEU A 339 12.17 -14.52 -6.65
N SER A 340 11.84 -15.49 -7.49
CA SER A 340 12.72 -16.02 -8.53
C SER A 340 11.99 -16.09 -9.87
N VAL A 341 12.71 -15.72 -10.94
CA VAL A 341 12.17 -15.73 -12.32
C VAL A 341 12.24 -17.15 -12.93
N GLY A 342 12.72 -18.14 -12.17
CA GLY A 342 12.92 -19.51 -12.64
C GLY A 342 14.04 -19.65 -13.68
N ARG A 343 14.84 -18.60 -13.88
CA ARG A 343 16.03 -18.57 -14.74
C ARG A 343 17.28 -18.69 -13.88
N TRP A 344 18.32 -19.32 -14.41
CA TRP A 344 19.61 -19.47 -13.76
C TRP A 344 20.65 -18.62 -14.48
N VAL A 345 21.43 -17.89 -13.70
CA VAL A 345 22.47 -17.00 -14.16
C VAL A 345 23.80 -17.36 -13.51
N VAL A 346 24.90 -17.15 -14.24
CA VAL A 346 26.26 -17.41 -13.73
C VAL A 346 26.57 -16.44 -12.60
N GLU A 347 26.69 -16.87 -11.35
CA GLU A 347 27.06 -15.97 -10.24
C GLU A 347 28.56 -15.65 -10.28
N ARG A 348 29.39 -16.67 -10.48
CA ARG A 348 30.84 -16.55 -10.59
C ARG A 348 31.44 -17.77 -11.27
N ILE A 349 32.68 -17.64 -11.73
CA ILE A 349 33.45 -18.72 -12.35
C ILE A 349 34.71 -18.94 -11.54
N GLU A 350 34.90 -20.17 -11.05
CA GLU A 350 36.11 -20.58 -10.34
C GLU A 350 37.04 -21.30 -11.33
N LEU A 351 38.14 -20.65 -11.71
CA LEU A 351 39.12 -21.20 -12.64
C LEU A 351 39.82 -22.44 -12.05
N VAL A 352 40.08 -23.43 -12.89
CA VAL A 352 40.70 -24.70 -12.50
C VAL A 352 41.99 -24.97 -13.27
N ASP A 353 42.03 -24.63 -14.56
CA ASP A 353 43.20 -24.80 -15.43
C ASP A 353 44.07 -23.53 -15.47
N GLU A 354 45.40 -23.69 -15.57
CA GLU A 354 46.36 -22.56 -15.59
C GLU A 354 46.30 -21.75 -16.90
N GLY A 355 45.82 -22.33 -18.00
CA GLY A 355 45.61 -21.65 -19.28
C GLY A 355 44.23 -21.01 -19.43
N ALA A 356 43.34 -21.18 -18.45
CA ALA A 356 41.99 -20.64 -18.49
C ALA A 356 41.94 -19.19 -18.02
N THR A 357 41.34 -18.32 -18.84
CA THR A 357 41.06 -16.92 -18.47
C THR A 357 39.58 -16.73 -18.17
N THR A 358 39.27 -15.84 -17.21
CA THR A 358 37.90 -15.53 -16.79
C THR A 358 37.03 -15.08 -17.97
N ASP A 359 37.58 -14.28 -18.88
CA ASP A 359 36.86 -13.75 -20.05
C ASP A 359 36.39 -14.86 -20.99
N VAL A 360 37.29 -15.80 -21.32
CA VAL A 360 36.99 -16.92 -22.22
C VAL A 360 36.00 -17.86 -21.55
N CYS A 361 36.23 -18.21 -20.29
CA CYS A 361 35.34 -19.09 -19.54
C CYS A 361 33.94 -18.48 -19.38
N THR A 362 33.84 -17.18 -19.13
CA THR A 362 32.55 -16.48 -19.01
C THR A 362 31.81 -16.44 -20.34
N ALA A 363 32.48 -16.00 -21.40
CA ALA A 363 31.86 -15.92 -22.73
C ALA A 363 31.35 -17.29 -23.18
N ARG A 364 32.12 -18.36 -22.94
CA ARG A 364 31.72 -19.74 -23.27
C ARG A 364 30.62 -20.27 -22.37
N ALA A 365 30.69 -20.03 -21.05
CA ALA A 365 29.65 -20.43 -20.12
C ALA A 365 28.31 -19.78 -20.49
N ARG A 366 28.27 -18.47 -20.79
CA ARG A 366 27.04 -17.80 -21.24
C ARG A 366 26.53 -18.31 -22.58
N ALA A 367 27.42 -18.57 -23.53
CA ALA A 367 27.03 -19.07 -24.85
C ALA A 367 26.49 -20.51 -24.83
N LEU A 368 26.79 -21.28 -23.77
CA LEU A 368 26.39 -22.67 -23.59
C LEU A 368 25.26 -22.85 -22.56
N LEU A 369 25.10 -21.94 -21.62
CA LEU A 369 24.11 -22.02 -20.57
C LEU A 369 22.71 -21.77 -21.15
N ASP A 370 21.83 -22.76 -21.02
CA ASP A 370 20.39 -22.53 -21.07
C ASP A 370 19.91 -22.09 -19.66
N PRO A 371 19.45 -20.84 -19.49
CA PRO A 371 19.00 -20.35 -18.19
C PRO A 371 17.79 -21.10 -17.63
N GLN A 372 16.94 -21.69 -18.47
CA GLN A 372 15.76 -22.43 -18.00
C GLN A 372 16.10 -23.90 -17.67
N GLN A 373 17.13 -24.44 -18.30
CA GLN A 373 17.56 -25.83 -18.11
C GLN A 373 19.06 -25.93 -17.75
N PRO A 374 19.47 -25.41 -16.58
CA PRO A 374 20.89 -25.34 -16.22
C PRO A 374 21.54 -26.70 -16.03
N THR A 375 20.76 -27.76 -15.86
CA THR A 375 21.27 -29.12 -15.61
C THR A 375 21.42 -29.96 -16.87
N THR A 376 21.11 -29.40 -18.04
CA THR A 376 21.25 -30.09 -19.30
C THR A 376 22.68 -29.95 -19.80
N ARG A 377 23.21 -31.00 -20.43
CA ARG A 377 24.55 -30.97 -21.05
C ARG A 377 24.46 -30.21 -22.37
N HIS A 378 25.22 -29.13 -22.49
CA HIS A 378 25.29 -28.33 -23.72
C HIS A 378 26.68 -28.39 -24.32
N ARG A 379 26.78 -28.65 -25.62
CA ARG A 379 28.05 -28.72 -26.36
C ARG A 379 28.04 -27.80 -27.56
N ARG A 380 29.11 -27.03 -27.75
CA ARG A 380 29.32 -26.21 -28.94
C ARG A 380 30.80 -26.28 -29.34
N GLY A 381 31.08 -26.97 -30.45
CA GLY A 381 32.45 -27.26 -30.88
C GLY A 381 33.21 -28.15 -29.88
N SER A 382 34.39 -27.70 -29.46
CA SER A 382 35.23 -28.38 -28.46
C SER A 382 34.81 -28.15 -27.01
N TRP A 383 33.81 -27.28 -26.76
CA TRP A 383 33.41 -26.87 -25.43
C TRP A 383 32.14 -27.58 -24.97
N VAL A 384 32.14 -28.03 -23.71
CA VAL A 384 31.01 -28.69 -23.06
C VAL A 384 30.74 -28.03 -21.72
N LEU A 385 29.48 -27.72 -21.44
CA LEU A 385 29.00 -27.29 -20.14
C LEU A 385 28.03 -28.36 -19.61
N GLU A 386 28.32 -28.92 -18.44
CA GLU A 386 27.53 -30.01 -17.86
C GLU A 386 27.46 -29.95 -16.33
N PRO A 387 26.43 -30.53 -15.70
CA PRO A 387 26.34 -30.61 -14.24
C PRO A 387 27.61 -31.21 -13.64
N TRP A 388 28.15 -30.58 -12.60
CA TRP A 388 29.31 -31.13 -11.92
C TRP A 388 28.96 -32.47 -11.28
N VAL A 389 29.63 -33.54 -11.70
CA VAL A 389 29.69 -34.83 -11.03
C VAL A 389 31.16 -35.12 -10.78
N SER A 390 31.49 -35.76 -9.66
CA SER A 390 32.88 -36.11 -9.36
C SER A 390 33.45 -36.93 -10.53
N ASP A 391 34.50 -36.40 -11.16
CA ASP A 391 35.11 -36.95 -12.38
C ASP A 391 36.60 -37.23 -12.14
N PRO A 392 37.11 -38.43 -12.44
CA PRO A 392 38.51 -38.79 -12.26
C PRO A 392 39.51 -37.91 -13.04
N ARG A 393 39.05 -37.25 -14.12
CA ARG A 393 39.88 -36.37 -14.97
C ARG A 393 40.15 -35.00 -14.34
N ALA A 394 39.46 -34.66 -13.25
CA ALA A 394 39.57 -33.35 -12.64
C ALA A 394 40.74 -33.26 -11.63
N PRO A 395 41.37 -32.09 -11.46
CA PRO A 395 42.44 -31.88 -10.48
C PRO A 395 42.01 -32.20 -9.04
N ARG A 396 42.96 -32.68 -8.22
CA ARG A 396 42.72 -32.98 -6.79
C ARG A 396 42.21 -31.74 -6.06
N GLY A 397 41.13 -31.89 -5.29
CA GLY A 397 40.51 -30.81 -4.51
C GLY A 397 39.33 -30.10 -5.20
N THR A 398 39.09 -30.37 -6.49
CA THR A 398 37.95 -29.79 -7.24
C THR A 398 36.61 -30.17 -6.62
N ASP A 399 36.45 -31.40 -6.13
CA ASP A 399 35.23 -31.81 -5.43
C ASP A 399 34.98 -31.05 -4.12
N ALA A 400 36.03 -30.70 -3.39
CA ALA A 400 35.91 -29.90 -2.18
C ALA A 400 35.50 -28.45 -2.50
N ARG A 401 36.04 -27.88 -3.59
CA ARG A 401 35.65 -26.56 -4.12
C ARG A 401 34.19 -26.57 -4.57
N ALA A 402 33.79 -27.55 -5.37
CA ALA A 402 32.41 -27.71 -5.83
C ALA A 402 31.41 -27.89 -4.67
N ARG A 403 31.75 -28.67 -3.63
CA ARG A 403 30.93 -28.79 -2.41
C ARG A 403 30.77 -27.47 -1.67
N ARG A 404 31.83 -26.66 -1.60
CA ARG A 404 31.77 -25.32 -0.99
C ARG A 404 30.91 -24.37 -1.81
N ALA A 405 31.06 -24.40 -3.14
CA ALA A 405 30.31 -23.57 -4.06
C ALA A 405 28.80 -23.89 -4.10
N ARG A 406 28.40 -25.15 -3.86
CA ARG A 406 26.98 -25.57 -3.76
C ARG A 406 26.23 -25.02 -2.55
N ARG A 407 26.91 -24.44 -1.55
CA ARG A 407 26.25 -23.90 -0.35
C ARG A 407 25.28 -22.76 -0.70
N GLY A 408 24.13 -22.73 -0.02
CA GLY A 408 23.10 -21.72 -0.21
C GLY A 408 22.14 -21.97 -1.39
N GLY A 409 22.10 -23.20 -1.92
CA GLY A 409 21.19 -23.59 -3.01
C GLY A 409 21.71 -23.27 -4.42
N ARG A 410 23.01 -23.03 -4.55
CA ARG A 410 23.68 -22.79 -5.83
C ARG A 410 23.86 -24.08 -6.61
N LYS A 411 23.74 -24.02 -7.93
CA LYS A 411 24.10 -25.11 -8.83
C LYS A 411 25.53 -24.92 -9.32
N VAL A 412 26.24 -26.02 -9.57
CA VAL A 412 27.64 -25.96 -10.04
C VAL A 412 27.76 -26.83 -11.28
N LEU A 413 28.26 -26.24 -12.36
CA LEU A 413 28.53 -26.89 -13.64
C LEU A 413 30.04 -26.95 -13.88
N GLY A 414 30.50 -27.98 -14.59
CA GLY A 414 31.86 -28.04 -15.13
C GLY A 414 31.90 -27.50 -16.56
N LEU A 415 32.83 -26.58 -16.84
CA LEU A 415 33.14 -26.11 -18.18
C LEU A 415 34.40 -26.83 -18.70
N TRP A 416 34.22 -27.61 -19.77
CA TRP A 416 35.24 -28.48 -20.33
C TRP A 416 35.63 -28.06 -21.74
N ARG A 417 36.90 -28.26 -22.08
CA ARG A 417 37.41 -28.17 -23.46
C ARG A 417 38.14 -29.47 -23.81
N GLY A 418 37.53 -30.30 -24.65
CA GLY A 418 38.00 -31.69 -24.82
C GLY A 418 37.84 -32.46 -23.50
N ASP A 419 38.92 -33.04 -22.99
CA ASP A 419 38.96 -33.77 -21.71
C ASP A 419 39.46 -32.93 -20.51
N ALA A 420 39.86 -31.67 -20.74
CA ALA A 420 40.37 -30.80 -19.69
C ALA A 420 39.25 -29.96 -19.06
N LEU A 421 39.18 -29.95 -17.72
CA LEU A 421 38.28 -29.08 -16.96
C LEU A 421 38.89 -27.69 -16.82
N TRP A 422 38.27 -26.69 -17.45
CA TRP A 422 38.78 -25.32 -17.43
C TRP A 422 38.30 -24.53 -16.22
N ALA A 423 37.02 -24.68 -15.85
CA ALA A 423 36.43 -23.94 -14.75
C ALA A 423 35.18 -24.62 -14.15
N LEU A 424 34.90 -24.28 -12.89
CA LEU A 424 33.61 -24.52 -12.25
C LEU A 424 32.73 -23.27 -12.40
N VAL A 425 31.57 -23.43 -13.03
CA VAL A 425 30.59 -22.37 -13.23
C VAL A 425 29.55 -22.47 -12.11
N VAL A 426 29.54 -21.49 -11.21
CA VAL A 426 28.58 -21.42 -10.12
C VAL A 426 27.36 -20.64 -10.60
N LEU A 427 26.20 -21.28 -10.54
CA LEU A 427 24.93 -20.72 -10.95
C LEU A 427 24.07 -20.38 -9.74
N VAL A 428 23.35 -19.27 -9.86
CA VAL A 428 22.31 -18.87 -8.93
C VAL A 428 21.02 -18.60 -9.68
N GLU A 429 19.90 -18.78 -8.99
CA GLU A 429 18.60 -18.40 -9.53
C GLU A 429 18.52 -16.87 -9.61
N ASP A 430 18.00 -16.39 -10.73
CA ASP A 430 17.82 -14.97 -11.03
C ASP A 430 16.70 -14.40 -10.13
N PRO A 431 17.01 -13.43 -9.26
CA PRO A 431 16.02 -12.86 -8.37
C PRO A 431 14.97 -12.06 -9.14
N GLU A 432 13.75 -12.02 -8.61
CA GLU A 432 12.72 -11.13 -9.14
C GLU A 432 13.18 -9.66 -8.94
N PRO A 433 13.17 -8.82 -10.00
CA PRO A 433 13.77 -7.47 -9.97
C PRO A 433 13.15 -6.48 -8.97
N GLN A 434 11.88 -6.65 -8.63
CA GLN A 434 11.09 -5.83 -7.71
C GLN A 434 11.03 -6.41 -6.29
N ALA A 435 11.62 -7.59 -6.05
CA ALA A 435 11.60 -8.29 -4.77
C ALA A 435 12.18 -7.41 -3.66
N LEU A 436 13.33 -6.77 -3.91
CA LEU A 436 13.96 -5.88 -2.94
C LEU A 436 13.07 -4.67 -2.65
N ALA A 437 12.49 -4.05 -3.69
CA ALA A 437 11.60 -2.91 -3.53
C ALA A 437 10.35 -3.26 -2.70
N LEU A 438 9.77 -4.46 -2.90
CA LEU A 438 8.65 -4.96 -2.10
C LEU A 438 9.05 -5.18 -0.64
N VAL A 439 10.21 -5.81 -0.38
CA VAL A 439 10.71 -6.05 0.99
C VAL A 439 11.01 -4.74 1.70
N THR A 440 11.65 -3.78 1.03
CA THR A 440 11.91 -2.45 1.59
C THR A 440 10.62 -1.71 1.89
N ALA A 441 9.65 -1.74 0.98
CA ALA A 441 8.32 -1.17 1.23
C ALA A 441 7.62 -1.79 2.44
N ALA A 442 7.77 -3.11 2.62
CA ALA A 442 7.21 -3.82 3.75
C ALA A 442 7.87 -3.40 5.07
N ARG A 443 9.20 -3.28 5.09
CA ARG A 443 9.95 -2.76 6.25
C ARG A 443 9.58 -1.31 6.58
N ASP A 444 9.50 -0.44 5.58
CA ASP A 444 9.05 0.95 5.74
C ASP A 444 7.59 1.03 6.22
N ALA A 445 6.78 0.04 5.85
CA ALA A 445 5.44 -0.15 6.38
C ALA A 445 5.41 -0.77 7.79
N GLY A 446 6.56 -1.08 8.39
CA GLY A 446 6.65 -1.71 9.70
C GLY A 446 6.00 -3.10 9.72
N LEU A 447 6.18 -3.86 8.64
CA LEU A 447 5.81 -5.26 8.55
C LEU A 447 7.04 -6.12 8.80
N GLU A 448 6.87 -7.19 9.56
CA GLU A 448 7.85 -8.27 9.63
C GLU A 448 7.80 -9.04 8.31
N VAL A 449 8.94 -9.19 7.64
CA VAL A 449 9.02 -9.90 6.35
C VAL A 449 9.50 -11.33 6.59
N ILE A 450 8.75 -12.29 6.06
CA ILE A 450 9.03 -13.72 6.19
C ILE A 450 9.02 -14.39 4.83
N LEU A 451 10.00 -15.26 4.57
CA LEU A 451 10.01 -16.13 3.40
C LEU A 451 9.34 -17.46 3.72
N ALA A 452 8.27 -17.76 3.02
CA ALA A 452 7.67 -19.09 3.01
C ALA A 452 8.47 -19.99 2.07
N GLY A 453 9.31 -20.85 2.64
CA GLY A 453 10.26 -21.67 1.91
C GLY A 453 11.55 -20.91 1.53
N GLY A 454 12.17 -21.35 0.42
CA GLY A 454 13.39 -20.74 -0.09
C GLY A 454 14.68 -21.20 0.61
N THR A 455 15.81 -20.75 0.10
CA THR A 455 17.13 -21.10 0.63
C THR A 455 17.64 -20.01 1.59
N GLU A 456 18.56 -20.38 2.46
CA GLU A 456 19.23 -19.42 3.36
C GLU A 456 19.94 -18.31 2.60
N GLY A 457 20.52 -18.63 1.43
CA GLY A 457 21.15 -17.64 0.56
C GLY A 457 20.18 -16.60 0.02
N MET A 458 18.93 -17.00 -0.24
CA MET A 458 17.88 -16.07 -0.68
C MET A 458 17.43 -15.15 0.46
N ALA A 459 17.28 -15.69 1.68
CA ALA A 459 16.94 -14.90 2.85
C ALA A 459 18.01 -13.85 3.18
N ALA A 460 19.29 -14.24 3.15
CA ALA A 460 20.40 -13.34 3.38
C ALA A 460 20.44 -12.18 2.37
N ARG A 461 20.16 -12.45 1.08
CA ARG A 461 20.12 -11.42 0.02
C ARG A 461 19.03 -10.38 0.21
N LEU A 462 17.97 -10.69 0.93
CA LEU A 462 16.88 -9.76 1.24
C LEU A 462 17.08 -9.06 2.60
N GLY A 463 18.26 -9.19 3.22
CA GLY A 463 18.58 -8.57 4.52
C GLY A 463 18.14 -9.41 5.72
N ASP A 464 18.42 -10.72 5.69
CA ASP A 464 18.20 -11.69 6.77
C ASP A 464 16.75 -11.71 7.30
N VAL A 465 15.83 -12.04 6.40
CA VAL A 465 14.39 -12.18 6.69
C VAL A 465 14.06 -13.52 7.35
N GLY A 466 13.00 -13.55 8.17
CA GLY A 466 12.51 -14.76 8.81
C GLY A 466 12.12 -15.85 7.79
N ARG A 467 12.08 -17.12 8.19
CA ARG A 467 11.75 -18.24 7.29
C ARG A 467 10.69 -19.17 7.88
N TRP A 468 9.74 -19.57 7.05
CA TRP A 468 8.79 -20.64 7.32
C TRP A 468 9.09 -21.87 6.47
N ARG A 469 8.67 -23.05 6.94
CA ARG A 469 8.76 -24.28 6.14
C ARG A 469 7.68 -24.29 5.06
N ALA A 470 8.07 -24.62 3.82
CA ALA A 470 7.17 -24.53 2.66
C ALA A 470 6.01 -25.55 2.67
N SER A 471 6.13 -26.65 3.40
CA SER A 471 5.11 -27.71 3.46
C SER A 471 3.85 -27.29 4.22
N ASP A 472 3.98 -26.42 5.23
CA ASP A 472 2.94 -26.20 6.25
C ASP A 472 2.60 -24.71 6.43
N VAL A 473 2.66 -23.93 5.35
CA VAL A 473 2.45 -22.46 5.40
C VAL A 473 1.10 -22.08 6.02
N ALA A 474 0.05 -22.87 5.79
CA ALA A 474 -1.26 -22.63 6.39
C ALA A 474 -1.22 -22.74 7.93
N ASP A 475 -0.46 -23.69 8.47
CA ASP A 475 -0.32 -23.89 9.91
C ASP A 475 0.59 -22.83 10.54
N GLU A 476 1.66 -22.43 9.86
CA GLU A 476 2.51 -21.29 10.26
C GLU A 476 1.71 -19.99 10.32
N ILE A 477 0.83 -19.75 9.33
CA ILE A 477 -0.11 -18.62 9.36
C ILE A 477 -0.95 -18.69 10.64
N ARG A 478 -1.48 -19.86 11.02
CA ARG A 478 -2.27 -20.00 12.26
C ARG A 478 -1.46 -19.70 13.52
N ILE A 479 -0.21 -20.16 13.59
CA ILE A 479 0.69 -19.87 14.71
C ILE A 479 0.86 -18.35 14.88
N HIS A 480 1.16 -17.64 13.78
CA HIS A 480 1.29 -16.19 13.81
C HIS A 480 -0.03 -15.47 14.14
N GLN A 481 -1.17 -15.96 13.62
CA GLN A 481 -2.49 -15.41 13.95
C GLN A 481 -2.84 -15.56 15.43
N ARG A 482 -2.48 -16.69 16.06
CA ARG A 482 -2.65 -16.92 17.51
C ARG A 482 -1.76 -16.01 18.36
N ALA A 483 -0.58 -15.64 17.85
CA ALA A 483 0.29 -14.63 18.46
C ALA A 483 -0.25 -13.19 18.30
N GLY A 484 -1.40 -13.00 17.66
CA GLY A 484 -2.03 -11.70 17.47
C GLY A 484 -1.56 -10.97 16.22
N ASN A 485 -0.82 -11.61 15.32
CA ASN A 485 -0.40 -11.02 14.06
C ASN A 485 -1.53 -11.04 13.01
N VAL A 486 -1.52 -10.05 12.13
CA VAL A 486 -2.34 -10.02 10.91
C VAL A 486 -1.42 -10.29 9.74
N VAL A 487 -1.65 -11.42 9.08
CA VAL A 487 -0.73 -12.00 8.13
C VAL A 487 -1.18 -11.72 6.70
N LEU A 488 -0.33 -10.99 5.97
CA LEU A 488 -0.39 -10.89 4.51
C LEU A 488 0.42 -12.05 3.94
N TYR A 489 -0.13 -12.77 2.98
CA TYR A 489 0.59 -13.88 2.34
C TYR A 489 0.51 -13.77 0.82
N ALA A 490 1.67 -13.69 0.16
CA ALA A 490 1.77 -13.69 -1.29
C ALA A 490 2.22 -15.05 -1.83
N SER A 491 1.46 -15.64 -2.75
CA SER A 491 1.83 -16.88 -3.45
C SER A 491 1.12 -17.00 -4.80
N GLY A 492 1.75 -17.72 -5.74
CA GLY A 492 1.12 -18.12 -7.01
C GLY A 492 0.67 -19.59 -7.04
N ARG A 493 0.82 -20.35 -5.94
CA ARG A 493 0.56 -21.81 -5.92
C ARG A 493 -0.09 -22.33 -4.64
N ALA A 494 0.20 -21.73 -3.48
CA ALA A 494 -0.23 -22.24 -2.18
C ALA A 494 -1.67 -21.79 -1.84
N HIS A 495 -2.67 -22.29 -2.57
CA HIS A 495 -4.08 -21.88 -2.45
C HIS A 495 -4.63 -22.02 -1.01
N ARG A 496 -4.24 -23.07 -0.26
CA ARG A 496 -4.64 -23.26 1.15
C ARG A 496 -4.05 -22.17 2.06
N GLY A 497 -2.80 -21.77 1.82
CA GLY A 497 -2.15 -20.66 2.52
C GLY A 497 -2.80 -19.31 2.19
N LEU A 498 -3.07 -19.04 0.91
CA LEU A 498 -3.73 -17.82 0.44
C LEU A 498 -5.10 -17.60 1.11
N ARG A 499 -5.88 -18.67 1.26
CA ARG A 499 -7.18 -18.60 1.92
C ARG A 499 -7.12 -18.60 3.45
N SER A 500 -6.03 -19.10 4.06
CA SER A 500 -5.86 -19.09 5.53
C SER A 500 -5.32 -17.75 6.05
N ALA A 501 -4.65 -16.99 5.19
CA ALA A 501 -4.13 -15.65 5.49
C ALA A 501 -5.26 -14.64 5.71
N ASP A 502 -4.97 -13.59 6.47
CA ASP A 502 -5.93 -12.49 6.67
C ASP A 502 -6.10 -11.64 5.42
N VAL A 503 -5.04 -11.56 4.62
CA VAL A 503 -4.97 -10.93 3.31
C VAL A 503 -4.09 -11.81 2.40
N GLY A 504 -4.73 -12.64 1.59
CA GLY A 504 -4.06 -13.49 0.60
C GLY A 504 -3.89 -12.78 -0.73
N ILE A 505 -2.65 -12.69 -1.21
CA ILE A 505 -2.25 -12.03 -2.46
C ILE A 505 -1.86 -13.11 -3.46
N GLY A 506 -2.73 -13.37 -4.42
CA GLY A 506 -2.51 -14.32 -5.50
C GLY A 506 -1.76 -13.67 -6.64
N VAL A 507 -0.64 -14.25 -7.05
CA VAL A 507 0.10 -13.79 -8.24
C VAL A 507 -0.30 -14.66 -9.42
N GLN A 508 -0.92 -14.05 -10.44
CA GLN A 508 -1.26 -14.74 -11.68
C GLN A 508 -0.01 -14.95 -12.52
N THR A 509 0.13 -16.13 -13.11
CA THR A 509 1.19 -16.46 -14.08
C THR A 509 0.52 -17.06 -15.32
N PRO A 510 0.92 -16.70 -16.55
CA PRO A 510 0.44 -17.25 -17.80
C PRO A 510 0.54 -18.76 -17.78
N HIS A 511 -0.48 -19.40 -18.36
CA HIS A 511 -0.59 -20.85 -18.44
C HIS A 511 -0.61 -21.57 -17.08
N ARG A 512 -0.82 -20.84 -15.98
CA ARG A 512 -1.05 -21.39 -14.65
C ARG A 512 -2.45 -21.07 -14.14
N ARG A 513 -2.88 -21.89 -13.19
CA ARG A 513 -4.20 -21.79 -12.55
C ARG A 513 -4.37 -20.45 -11.86
N ALA A 514 -5.53 -19.83 -12.06
CA ALA A 514 -5.89 -18.62 -11.36
C ALA A 514 -5.94 -18.85 -9.85
N PRO A 515 -5.35 -17.95 -9.03
CA PRO A 515 -5.40 -18.05 -7.59
C PRO A 515 -6.75 -17.54 -7.04
N PHE A 516 -7.87 -18.14 -7.44
CA PHE A 516 -9.22 -17.73 -7.00
C PHE A 516 -9.42 -17.81 -5.48
N GLY A 517 -8.57 -18.55 -4.76
CA GLY A 517 -8.52 -18.56 -3.30
C GLY A 517 -7.80 -17.36 -2.66
N ALA A 518 -7.23 -16.47 -3.45
CA ALA A 518 -6.68 -15.22 -2.96
C ALA A 518 -7.78 -14.18 -2.73
N HIS A 519 -7.53 -13.27 -1.81
CA HIS A 519 -8.40 -12.13 -1.56
C HIS A 519 -8.14 -11.01 -2.59
N VAL A 520 -6.89 -10.90 -3.07
CA VAL A 520 -6.44 -9.96 -4.10
C VAL A 520 -5.61 -10.73 -5.11
N VAL A 521 -5.88 -10.56 -6.40
CA VAL A 521 -5.19 -11.21 -7.52
C VAL A 521 -4.45 -10.15 -8.34
N ILE A 522 -3.13 -10.23 -8.32
CA ILE A 522 -2.23 -9.37 -9.13
C ILE A 522 -1.79 -10.11 -10.40
N ASP A 523 -1.41 -9.36 -11.44
CA ASP A 523 -0.78 -9.89 -12.65
C ASP A 523 0.68 -10.30 -12.42
N GLU A 524 1.38 -10.70 -13.48
CA GLU A 524 2.78 -11.12 -13.40
C GLU A 524 3.69 -10.05 -12.77
N GLY A 525 4.49 -10.47 -11.80
CA GLY A 525 5.48 -9.64 -11.12
C GLY A 525 5.02 -9.10 -9.76
N LEU A 526 5.97 -8.59 -8.97
CA LEU A 526 5.71 -8.11 -7.61
C LEU A 526 5.39 -6.61 -7.54
N GLY A 527 5.45 -5.90 -8.66
CA GLY A 527 5.25 -4.45 -8.74
C GLY A 527 3.85 -4.00 -8.33
N GLN A 528 2.80 -4.71 -8.73
CA GLN A 528 1.45 -4.42 -8.23
C GLN A 528 1.33 -4.73 -6.73
N GLY A 529 2.08 -5.72 -6.23
CA GLY A 529 2.19 -6.04 -4.81
C GLY A 529 2.73 -4.88 -3.98
N PHE A 530 3.69 -4.10 -4.51
CA PHE A 530 4.23 -2.91 -3.84
C PHE A 530 3.14 -1.91 -3.44
N LEU A 531 2.14 -1.70 -4.30
CA LEU A 531 1.05 -0.74 -4.03
C LEU A 531 0.20 -1.17 -2.84
N LEU A 532 -0.06 -2.48 -2.72
CA LEU A 532 -0.81 -3.02 -1.59
C LEU A 532 -0.03 -2.86 -0.29
N ILE A 533 1.31 -3.01 -0.35
CA ILE A 533 2.18 -2.80 0.81
C ILE A 533 2.29 -1.32 1.18
N ASP A 534 2.45 -0.39 0.22
CA ASP A 534 2.40 1.06 0.51
C ASP A 534 1.03 1.46 1.11
N ALA A 535 -0.06 0.84 0.65
CA ALA A 535 -1.39 1.08 1.18
C ALA A 535 -1.51 0.75 2.68
N VAL A 536 -0.70 -0.15 3.25
CA VAL A 536 -0.70 -0.45 4.70
C VAL A 536 -0.36 0.79 5.53
N ARG A 537 0.67 1.56 5.13
CA ARG A 537 1.04 2.81 5.81
C ARG A 537 -0.09 3.83 5.76
N ARG A 538 -0.70 3.98 4.58
CA ARG A 538 -1.80 4.92 4.35
C ARG A 538 -3.03 4.52 5.14
N ALA A 539 -3.39 3.24 5.17
CA ALA A 539 -4.49 2.67 5.94
C ALA A 539 -4.34 3.01 7.43
N ARG A 540 -3.16 2.78 8.02
CA ARG A 540 -2.87 3.12 9.42
C ARG A 540 -3.00 4.63 9.68
N ARG A 541 -2.53 5.49 8.77
CA ARG A 541 -2.64 6.95 8.88
C ARG A 541 -4.11 7.40 8.83
N VAL A 542 -4.89 6.85 7.89
CA VAL A 542 -6.33 7.12 7.76
C VAL A 542 -7.06 6.66 9.02
N SER A 543 -6.90 5.41 9.46
CA SER A 543 -7.58 4.90 10.67
C SER A 543 -7.28 5.74 11.92
N ARG A 544 -6.02 6.20 12.10
CA ARG A 544 -5.65 7.10 13.22
C ARG A 544 -6.34 8.47 13.11
N ARG A 545 -6.36 9.08 11.92
CA ARG A 545 -7.02 10.37 11.68
C ARG A 545 -8.53 10.27 11.84
N SER A 546 -9.14 9.23 11.31
CA SER A 546 -10.57 8.95 11.43
C SER A 546 -11.00 8.73 12.88
N ALA A 547 -10.20 8.03 13.68
CA ALA A 547 -10.42 7.88 15.12
C ALA A 547 -10.32 9.23 15.86
N LEU A 548 -9.35 10.09 15.51
CA LEU A 548 -9.22 11.43 16.07
C LEU A 548 -10.44 12.31 15.71
N LEU A 549 -10.85 12.34 14.44
CA LEU A 549 -12.02 13.08 13.97
C LEU A 549 -13.31 12.61 14.67
N ALA A 550 -13.46 11.31 14.89
CA ALA A 550 -14.57 10.75 15.65
C ALA A 550 -14.55 11.22 17.11
N ALA A 551 -13.39 11.16 17.78
CA ALA A 551 -13.24 11.66 19.14
C ALA A 551 -13.58 13.15 19.25
N THR A 552 -13.15 13.95 18.27
CA THR A 552 -13.48 15.37 18.21
C THR A 552 -14.96 15.62 17.99
N GLY A 553 -15.58 14.97 17.01
CA GLY A 553 -17.01 15.11 16.74
C GLY A 553 -17.86 14.71 17.94
N ALA A 554 -17.50 13.61 18.62
CA ALA A 554 -18.16 13.16 19.83
C ALA A 554 -17.98 14.14 21.00
N GLY A 555 -16.77 14.67 21.21
CA GLY A 555 -16.51 15.64 22.27
C GLY A 555 -17.20 16.99 22.04
N VAL A 556 -17.23 17.48 20.80
CA VAL A 556 -18.06 18.64 20.41
C VAL A 556 -19.52 18.34 20.72
N GLY A 557 -20.05 17.22 20.22
CA GLY A 557 -21.44 16.85 20.45
C GLY A 557 -21.81 16.72 21.94
N ALA A 558 -20.91 16.19 22.77
CA ALA A 558 -21.08 16.09 24.22
C ALA A 558 -21.23 17.46 24.86
N GLY A 559 -20.38 18.40 24.45
CA GLY A 559 -20.44 19.79 24.86
C GLY A 559 -21.78 20.45 24.58
N TRP A 560 -22.29 20.29 23.36
CA TRP A 560 -23.57 20.86 22.95
C TRP A 560 -24.75 20.19 23.65
N ALA A 561 -24.67 18.89 23.95
CA ALA A 561 -25.70 18.17 24.70
C ALA A 561 -25.75 18.59 26.19
N LEU A 562 -24.59 18.86 26.81
CA LEU A 562 -24.50 19.30 28.21
C LEU A 562 -24.98 20.75 28.40
N VAL A 563 -24.52 21.65 27.53
CA VAL A 563 -24.61 23.10 27.76
C VAL A 563 -25.50 23.83 26.77
N GLY A 564 -25.79 23.23 25.61
CA GLY A 564 -26.59 23.86 24.57
C GLY A 564 -28.06 24.02 24.94
N ALA A 565 -28.74 24.89 24.18
CA ALA A 565 -30.18 25.07 24.30
C ALA A 565 -30.90 23.72 24.11
N PRO A 566 -31.76 23.28 25.05
CA PRO A 566 -32.30 21.91 25.06
C PRO A 566 -33.14 21.57 23.83
N ARG A 567 -33.72 22.56 23.14
CA ARG A 567 -34.47 22.36 21.89
C ARG A 567 -33.59 22.10 20.66
N LEU A 568 -32.31 22.48 20.70
CA LEU A 568 -31.39 22.39 19.55
C LEU A 568 -30.18 21.50 19.83
N ALA A 569 -30.00 21.04 21.06
CA ALA A 569 -28.86 20.27 21.54
C ALA A 569 -28.62 19.02 20.69
N ALA A 570 -29.60 18.11 20.60
CA ALA A 570 -29.51 16.89 19.81
C ALA A 570 -29.18 17.15 18.32
N SER A 571 -29.84 18.12 17.68
CA SER A 571 -29.58 18.47 16.28
C SER A 571 -28.15 18.97 16.06
N ARG A 572 -27.64 19.84 16.95
CA ARG A 572 -26.28 20.38 16.83
C ARG A 572 -25.20 19.35 17.16
N SER A 573 -25.46 18.45 18.11
CA SER A 573 -24.59 17.31 18.38
C SER A 573 -24.47 16.38 17.17
N MET A 574 -25.58 16.10 16.49
CA MET A 574 -25.59 15.31 15.26
C MET A 574 -24.88 16.03 14.09
N LEU A 575 -24.95 17.36 13.99
CA LEU A 575 -24.17 18.12 13.01
C LEU A 575 -22.66 17.86 13.18
N ALA A 576 -22.15 17.88 14.42
CA ALA A 576 -20.74 17.67 14.70
C ALA A 576 -20.27 16.26 14.34
N ILE A 577 -21.07 15.23 14.65
CA ILE A 577 -20.78 13.83 14.31
C ILE A 577 -20.81 13.61 12.79
N ASN A 578 -21.82 14.14 12.10
CA ASN A 578 -21.92 13.96 10.65
C ASN A 578 -20.86 14.77 9.89
N ALA A 579 -20.52 15.98 10.34
CA ALA A 579 -19.44 16.76 9.74
C ALA A 579 -18.08 16.06 9.89
N SER A 580 -17.79 15.48 11.06
CA SER A 580 -16.55 14.69 11.24
C SER A 580 -16.54 13.42 10.40
N ALA A 581 -17.71 12.80 10.18
CA ALA A 581 -17.84 11.66 9.28
C ALA A 581 -17.57 12.03 7.82
N LEU A 582 -18.13 13.14 7.31
CA LEU A 582 -17.83 13.64 5.96
C LEU A 582 -16.34 13.98 5.79
N ALA A 583 -15.74 14.66 6.77
CA ALA A 583 -14.30 14.97 6.74
C ALA A 583 -13.44 13.69 6.73
N SER A 584 -13.86 12.68 7.49
CA SER A 584 -13.19 11.37 7.54
C SER A 584 -13.31 10.61 6.21
N ILE A 585 -14.49 10.62 5.58
CA ILE A 585 -14.74 10.05 4.25
C ILE A 585 -13.87 10.74 3.22
N ALA A 586 -13.82 12.08 3.21
CA ALA A 586 -13.01 12.85 2.28
C ALA A 586 -11.51 12.56 2.45
N ASN A 587 -11.00 12.49 3.69
CA ASN A 587 -9.62 12.09 3.96
C ASN A 587 -9.32 10.65 3.50
N GLY A 588 -10.27 9.71 3.71
CA GLY A 588 -10.14 8.34 3.22
C GLY A 588 -10.07 8.27 1.69
N ALA A 589 -10.99 8.95 1.00
CA ALA A 589 -11.06 9.01 -0.45
C ALA A 589 -9.80 9.65 -1.06
N ALA A 590 -9.36 10.79 -0.52
CA ALA A 590 -8.14 11.46 -0.98
C ALA A 590 -6.88 10.59 -0.80
N ALA A 591 -6.79 9.86 0.31
CA ALA A 591 -5.66 8.94 0.55
C ALA A 591 -5.66 7.74 -0.41
N GLY A 592 -6.83 7.21 -0.75
CA GLY A 592 -7.00 6.13 -1.73
C GLY A 592 -6.71 6.61 -3.17
N LEU A 593 -7.29 7.74 -3.57
CA LEU A 593 -7.04 8.38 -4.88
C LEU A 593 -5.56 8.71 -5.09
N GLY A 594 -4.85 9.14 -4.04
CA GLY A 594 -3.41 9.40 -4.10
C GLY A 594 -2.53 8.17 -4.41
N LEU A 595 -3.09 6.96 -4.41
CA LEU A 595 -2.38 5.76 -4.88
C LEU A 595 -2.40 5.61 -6.40
N ILE A 596 -3.37 6.23 -7.08
CA ILE A 596 -3.48 6.19 -8.55
C ILE A 596 -2.24 6.81 -9.21
N SER A 597 -1.68 7.85 -8.61
CA SER A 597 -0.46 8.53 -9.08
C SER A 597 0.83 7.96 -8.48
N THR A 598 0.77 6.94 -7.63
CA THR A 598 1.99 6.40 -6.99
C THR A 598 2.76 5.54 -7.98
N ALA A 599 3.98 5.94 -8.35
CA ALA A 599 4.81 5.16 -9.25
C ALA A 599 5.11 3.78 -8.65
N VAL A 600 4.95 2.72 -9.45
CA VAL A 600 5.46 1.39 -9.09
C VAL A 600 6.96 1.42 -9.35
N PRO A 601 7.81 1.01 -8.39
CA PRO A 601 9.24 0.89 -8.63
C PRO A 601 9.48 0.03 -9.88
N ARG A 602 10.29 0.52 -10.82
CA ARG A 602 10.64 -0.29 -11.99
C ARG A 602 11.39 -1.53 -11.51
N ALA A 603 11.22 -2.63 -12.24
CA ALA A 603 12.10 -3.77 -12.12
C ALA A 603 13.53 -3.27 -12.31
N ALA A 604 14.31 -3.20 -11.22
CA ALA A 604 15.74 -2.94 -11.33
C ALA A 604 16.31 -4.16 -12.05
N THR A 605 16.44 -4.09 -13.37
CA THR A 605 17.16 -5.14 -14.08
C THR A 605 18.55 -5.14 -13.47
N VAL A 606 18.90 -6.23 -12.79
CA VAL A 606 20.29 -6.50 -12.41
C VAL A 606 21.03 -6.89 -13.69
N GLU A 607 20.92 -6.05 -14.72
CA GLU A 607 21.73 -6.15 -15.91
C GLU A 607 23.15 -5.89 -15.44
N ARG A 608 23.97 -6.93 -15.57
CA ARG A 608 25.34 -6.87 -15.11
C ARG A 608 26.15 -6.12 -16.15
N TRP A 609 25.97 -4.80 -16.18
CA TRP A 609 26.57 -3.89 -17.16
C TRP A 609 28.08 -4.08 -17.30
N HIS A 610 28.75 -4.38 -16.19
CA HIS A 610 30.19 -4.69 -16.13
C HIS A 610 30.60 -5.93 -16.94
N GLU A 611 29.64 -6.81 -17.24
CA GLU A 611 29.87 -8.02 -18.01
C GLU A 611 29.65 -7.84 -19.52
N LEU A 612 29.10 -6.68 -19.94
CA LEU A 612 28.83 -6.33 -21.33
C LEU A 612 29.96 -5.46 -21.91
N ASP A 613 30.19 -5.59 -23.21
CA ASP A 613 31.04 -4.65 -23.95
C ASP A 613 30.30 -3.32 -24.20
N ALA A 614 31.05 -2.26 -24.51
CA ALA A 614 30.48 -0.92 -24.66
C ALA A 614 29.38 -0.86 -25.74
N ALA A 615 29.58 -1.55 -26.87
CA ALA A 615 28.62 -1.59 -27.98
C ALA A 615 27.31 -2.32 -27.61
N SER A 616 27.39 -3.41 -26.84
CA SER A 616 26.18 -4.11 -26.38
C SER A 616 25.45 -3.35 -25.29
N THR A 617 26.19 -2.66 -24.40
CA THR A 617 25.58 -1.76 -23.41
C THR A 617 24.82 -0.61 -24.08
N LEU A 618 25.42 0.07 -25.06
CA LEU A 618 24.78 1.14 -25.82
C LEU A 618 23.49 0.67 -26.51
N ARG A 619 23.51 -0.51 -27.15
CA ARG A 619 22.30 -1.12 -27.72
C ARG A 619 21.24 -1.44 -26.69
N ALA A 620 21.63 -1.99 -25.53
CA ALA A 620 20.70 -2.36 -24.46
C ALA A 620 19.99 -1.13 -23.86
N VAL A 621 20.71 -0.02 -23.66
CA VAL A 621 20.12 1.25 -23.19
C VAL A 621 19.52 2.09 -24.34
N GLY A 622 19.52 1.59 -25.57
CA GLY A 622 19.01 2.28 -26.76
C GLY A 622 19.67 3.64 -26.99
N SER A 623 20.99 3.70 -26.89
CA SER A 623 21.83 4.89 -27.10
C SER A 623 22.95 4.62 -28.12
N ASP A 624 23.66 5.66 -28.52
CA ASP A 624 24.76 5.64 -29.49
C ASP A 624 26.02 6.30 -28.88
N PRO A 625 27.26 6.04 -29.35
CA PRO A 625 28.45 6.75 -28.87
C PRO A 625 28.38 8.28 -28.98
N THR A 626 27.54 8.82 -29.88
CA THR A 626 27.28 10.27 -30.00
C THR A 626 26.25 10.80 -28.99
N GLY A 627 25.72 9.93 -28.11
CA GLY A 627 24.70 10.28 -27.13
C GLY A 627 23.27 10.15 -27.64
N LEU A 628 22.30 10.50 -26.78
CA LEU A 628 20.88 10.46 -27.12
C LEU A 628 20.48 11.65 -27.99
N THR A 629 19.43 11.47 -28.80
CA THR A 629 18.75 12.58 -29.46
C THR A 629 17.96 13.40 -28.45
N ASP A 630 17.84 14.72 -28.64
CA ASP A 630 17.07 15.59 -27.73
C ASP A 630 15.62 15.11 -27.53
N HIS A 631 14.99 14.60 -28.60
CA HIS A 631 13.64 14.02 -28.52
C HIS A 631 13.57 12.80 -27.58
N LEU A 632 14.43 11.80 -27.77
CA LEU A 632 14.46 10.62 -26.89
C LEU A 632 14.84 10.97 -25.45
N ARG A 633 15.73 11.94 -25.26
CA ARG A 633 16.14 12.42 -23.93
C ARG A 633 14.97 13.09 -23.20
N SER A 634 14.24 13.99 -23.86
CA SER A 634 13.04 14.63 -23.31
C SER A 634 11.93 13.62 -22.95
N LEU A 635 11.73 12.59 -23.76
CA LEU A 635 10.81 11.49 -23.45
C LEU A 635 11.26 10.71 -22.21
N ARG A 636 12.56 10.43 -22.06
CA ARG A 636 13.09 9.74 -20.87
C ARG A 636 13.02 10.59 -19.61
N LEU A 637 13.28 11.90 -19.72
CA LEU A 637 13.07 12.87 -18.64
C LEU A 637 11.61 12.91 -18.19
N ALA A 638 10.67 12.94 -19.13
CA ALA A 638 9.24 12.90 -18.82
C ALA A 638 8.80 11.57 -18.17
N GLN A 639 9.55 10.49 -18.41
CA GLN A 639 9.34 9.16 -17.83
C GLN A 639 10.23 8.89 -16.60
N ALA A 640 11.09 9.81 -16.20
CA ALA A 640 11.94 9.64 -15.03
C ALA A 640 11.07 9.54 -13.77
N PRO A 641 11.44 8.71 -12.78
CA PRO A 641 10.72 8.70 -11.52
C PRO A 641 10.70 10.12 -10.95
N PRO A 642 9.59 10.55 -10.34
CA PRO A 642 9.52 11.85 -9.71
C PRO A 642 10.67 11.99 -8.73
N SER A 643 11.29 13.17 -8.73
CA SER A 643 12.41 13.48 -7.85
C SER A 643 12.12 12.99 -6.42
N PRO A 644 13.08 12.34 -5.73
CA PRO A 644 12.92 11.99 -4.32
C PRO A 644 12.71 13.23 -3.43
N TRP A 645 12.97 14.43 -3.98
CA TRP A 645 12.71 15.70 -3.33
C TRP A 645 11.22 16.05 -3.38
N PRO A 646 10.60 16.40 -2.24
CA PRO A 646 9.21 16.80 -2.21
C PRO A 646 9.02 18.06 -3.06
N GLU A 647 8.04 18.04 -3.97
CA GLU A 647 7.65 19.23 -4.73
C GLU A 647 7.33 20.40 -3.79
N PRO A 648 7.60 21.65 -4.20
CA PRO A 648 7.26 22.83 -3.42
C PRO A 648 5.79 22.79 -3.01
N VAL A 649 5.52 22.76 -1.70
CA VAL A 649 4.15 22.64 -1.22
C VAL A 649 3.41 23.94 -1.55
N GLY A 650 2.32 23.83 -2.32
CA GLY A 650 1.45 24.96 -2.61
C GLY A 650 0.82 25.53 -1.32
N TRP A 651 0.61 26.85 -1.28
CA TRP A 651 0.06 27.56 -0.11
C TRP A 651 -1.20 26.90 0.47
N LEU A 652 -2.14 26.52 -0.39
CA LEU A 652 -3.39 25.85 0.02
C LEU A 652 -3.14 24.52 0.71
N ARG A 653 -2.24 23.69 0.16
CA ARG A 653 -1.90 22.39 0.74
C ARG A 653 -1.17 22.55 2.07
N ALA A 654 -0.25 23.51 2.15
CA ALA A 654 0.44 23.86 3.39
C ALA A 654 -0.53 24.34 4.48
N THR A 655 -1.52 25.17 4.15
CA THR A 655 -2.56 25.61 5.10
C THR A 655 -3.44 24.45 5.57
N VAL A 656 -3.84 23.55 4.67
CA VAL A 656 -4.61 22.36 5.04
C VAL A 656 -3.79 21.44 5.95
N ASP A 657 -2.51 21.24 5.67
CA ASP A 657 -1.63 20.42 6.49
C ASP A 657 -1.36 21.06 7.87
N GLU A 658 -1.29 22.38 7.96
CA GLU A 658 -1.17 23.11 9.24
C GLU A 658 -2.46 22.99 10.07
N LEU A 659 -3.63 23.10 9.42
CA LEU A 659 -4.92 22.84 10.06
C LEU A 659 -5.09 21.36 10.46
N ALA A 660 -4.41 20.42 9.80
CA ALA A 660 -4.46 18.99 10.11
C ALA A 660 -3.55 18.56 11.29
N ASN A 661 -3.13 19.49 12.15
CA ASN A 661 -2.37 19.24 13.38
C ASN A 661 -3.25 18.55 14.45
N PRO A 662 -2.73 17.61 15.25
CA PRO A 662 -3.46 16.98 16.36
C PRO A 662 -4.13 17.95 17.37
N LEU A 663 -3.68 19.20 17.47
CA LEU A 663 -4.25 20.21 18.37
C LEU A 663 -5.47 20.96 17.79
N THR A 664 -5.56 21.10 16.46
CA THR A 664 -6.65 21.84 15.79
C THR A 664 -8.04 21.27 16.09
N PRO A 665 -8.27 19.93 16.08
CA PRO A 665 -9.56 19.37 16.43
C PRO A 665 -9.97 19.69 17.88
N LEU A 666 -9.00 19.86 18.78
CA LEU A 666 -9.23 20.18 20.19
C LEU A 666 -9.66 21.64 20.38
N LEU A 667 -8.99 22.57 19.68
CA LEU A 667 -9.35 23.99 19.68
C LEU A 667 -10.69 24.22 18.99
N GLY A 668 -10.94 23.48 17.91
CA GLY A 668 -12.26 23.41 17.27
C GLY A 668 -13.35 22.94 18.24
N MET A 669 -13.03 21.98 19.13
CA MET A 669 -13.94 21.56 20.20
C MET A 669 -14.22 22.69 21.21
N GLY A 670 -13.18 23.42 21.65
CA GLY A 670 -13.33 24.58 22.53
C GLY A 670 -14.17 25.70 21.91
N ALA A 671 -13.90 26.04 20.64
CA ALA A 671 -14.70 27.02 19.90
C ALA A 671 -16.17 26.59 19.79
N ALA A 672 -16.41 25.32 19.47
CA ALA A 672 -17.75 24.78 19.38
C ALA A 672 -18.46 24.78 20.75
N LEU A 673 -17.76 24.48 21.84
CA LEU A 673 -18.27 24.59 23.21
C LEU A 673 -18.69 26.03 23.54
N SER A 674 -17.83 27.03 23.28
CA SER A 674 -18.16 28.45 23.47
C SER A 674 -19.38 28.89 22.66
N ALA A 675 -19.47 28.46 21.40
CA ALA A 675 -20.62 28.72 20.54
C ALA A 675 -21.90 28.07 21.09
N ALA A 676 -21.80 26.86 21.64
CA ALA A 676 -22.93 26.15 22.24
C ALA A 676 -23.55 26.91 23.41
N VAL A 677 -22.74 27.62 24.20
CA VAL A 677 -23.18 28.46 25.33
C VAL A 677 -23.60 29.87 24.91
N GLY A 678 -23.66 30.15 23.59
CA GLY A 678 -24.05 31.44 23.04
C GLY A 678 -22.93 32.49 23.04
N SER A 679 -21.68 32.09 23.27
CA SER A 679 -20.51 32.98 23.17
C SER A 679 -19.90 32.95 21.77
N ALA A 680 -20.59 33.60 20.82
CA ALA A 680 -20.11 33.69 19.44
C ALA A 680 -18.79 34.45 19.31
N THR A 681 -18.54 35.43 20.21
CA THR A 681 -17.29 36.19 20.27
C THR A 681 -16.11 35.30 20.62
N ASP A 682 -16.21 34.49 21.67
CA ASP A 682 -15.12 33.63 22.13
C ASP A 682 -14.85 32.51 21.11
N ALA A 683 -15.91 31.94 20.53
CA ALA A 683 -15.78 30.97 19.45
C ALA A 683 -15.10 31.57 18.21
N GLY A 684 -15.48 32.79 17.82
CA GLY A 684 -14.87 33.52 16.72
C GLY A 684 -13.41 33.87 16.98
N LEU A 685 -13.05 34.25 18.21
CA LEU A 685 -11.67 34.49 18.61
C LEU A 685 -10.82 33.24 18.49
N VAL A 686 -11.29 32.09 19.00
CA VAL A 686 -10.55 30.82 18.88
C VAL A 686 -10.37 30.42 17.42
N LEU A 687 -11.43 30.45 16.61
CA LEU A 687 -11.34 30.14 15.17
C LEU A 687 -10.44 31.12 14.42
N GLY A 688 -10.49 32.41 14.79
CA GLY A 688 -9.64 33.45 14.22
C GLY A 688 -8.16 33.22 14.53
N VAL A 689 -7.82 32.93 15.79
CA VAL A 689 -6.45 32.60 16.20
C VAL A 689 -5.94 31.36 15.48
N VAL A 690 -6.73 30.28 15.44
CA VAL A 690 -6.37 29.05 14.71
C VAL A 690 -6.17 29.32 13.22
N GLY A 691 -7.07 30.09 12.59
CA GLY A 691 -6.98 30.43 11.17
C GLY A 691 -5.77 31.28 10.85
N VAL A 692 -5.52 32.34 11.63
CA VAL A 692 -4.33 33.20 11.48
C VAL A 692 -3.06 32.39 11.72
N ASN A 693 -3.02 31.56 12.76
CA ASN A 693 -1.86 30.73 13.06
C ASN A 693 -1.60 29.71 11.95
N ALA A 694 -2.64 29.10 11.37
CA ALA A 694 -2.50 28.20 10.23
C ALA A 694 -1.99 28.91 8.97
N LEU A 695 -2.45 30.14 8.70
CA LEU A 695 -1.97 30.95 7.58
C LEU A 695 -0.51 31.38 7.79
N VAL A 696 -0.16 31.85 8.99
CA VAL A 696 1.21 32.24 9.36
C VAL A 696 2.12 31.02 9.31
N GLY A 697 1.71 29.88 9.88
CA GLY A 697 2.45 28.62 9.84
C GLY A 697 2.65 28.10 8.41
N ALA A 698 1.61 28.17 7.56
CA ALA A 698 1.73 27.84 6.14
C ALA A 698 2.69 28.78 5.41
N ALA A 699 2.59 30.09 5.63
CA ALA A 699 3.49 31.07 5.05
C ALA A 699 4.95 30.83 5.48
N GLN A 700 5.17 30.54 6.76
CA GLN A 700 6.49 30.19 7.32
C GLN A 700 7.02 28.89 6.72
N ARG A 701 6.17 27.87 6.57
CA ARG A 701 6.53 26.58 5.99
C ARG A 701 6.92 26.70 4.51
N VAL A 702 6.10 27.39 3.71
CA VAL A 702 6.38 27.62 2.29
C VAL A 702 7.67 28.43 2.10
N GLN A 703 7.89 29.49 2.90
CA GLN A 703 9.14 30.26 2.85
C GLN A 703 10.35 29.42 3.27
N THR A 704 10.16 28.56 4.26
CA THR A 704 11.20 27.65 4.74
C THR A 704 11.58 26.61 3.69
N GLU A 705 10.60 25.93 3.11
CA GLU A 705 10.83 24.91 2.08
C GLU A 705 11.49 25.51 0.84
N ARG A 706 11.08 26.72 0.43
CA ARG A 706 11.77 27.47 -0.64
C ARG A 706 13.23 27.76 -0.27
N ALA A 707 13.48 28.28 0.93
CA ALA A 707 14.84 28.56 1.36
C ALA A 707 15.73 27.31 1.45
N LEU A 708 15.15 26.15 1.80
CA LEU A 708 15.88 24.87 1.77
C LEU A 708 16.13 24.40 0.34
N HIS A 709 15.16 24.58 -0.56
CA HIS A 709 15.31 24.23 -1.97
C HIS A 709 16.34 25.12 -2.68
N ASP A 710 16.35 26.43 -2.39
CA ASP A 710 17.33 27.38 -2.92
C ASP A 710 18.76 27.06 -2.44
N LEU A 711 18.92 26.60 -1.20
CA LEU A 711 20.22 26.15 -0.68
C LEU A 711 20.74 24.89 -1.39
N ASP A 712 19.84 24.03 -1.86
CA ASP A 712 20.16 22.79 -2.58
C ASP A 712 20.48 23.07 -4.05
N ALA A 713 19.71 23.95 -4.70
CA ALA A 713 19.89 24.35 -6.10
C ALA A 713 21.27 24.98 -6.40
N VAL A 714 21.94 25.51 -5.38
CA VAL A 714 23.30 26.09 -5.48
C VAL A 714 24.39 25.00 -5.52
N SER A 715 24.06 23.72 -5.32
CA SER A 715 25.04 22.64 -5.10
C SER A 715 25.02 21.51 -6.14
N ALA A 716 24.23 21.60 -7.22
CA ALA A 716 24.24 20.60 -8.28
C ALA A 716 25.35 20.93 -9.31
N PRO A 717 26.46 20.16 -9.38
CA PRO A 717 27.47 20.38 -10.39
C PRO A 717 26.92 20.07 -11.79
N ASP A 718 27.25 20.89 -12.78
CA ASP A 718 26.99 20.59 -14.18
C ASP A 718 27.89 19.44 -14.65
N VAL A 719 27.37 18.64 -15.58
CA VAL A 719 28.07 17.52 -16.21
C VAL A 719 27.95 17.66 -17.72
N ARG A 720 29.06 17.43 -18.43
CA ARG A 720 29.10 17.42 -19.89
C ARG A 720 28.45 16.15 -20.43
N VAL A 721 27.39 16.33 -21.21
CA VAL A 721 26.61 15.25 -21.86
C VAL A 721 26.68 15.42 -23.37
N ARG A 722 26.81 14.31 -24.10
CA ARG A 722 26.65 14.29 -25.56
C ARG A 722 25.17 14.18 -25.92
N ILE A 723 24.66 15.15 -26.69
CA ILE A 723 23.29 15.20 -27.20
C ILE A 723 23.36 15.50 -28.70
N ASP A 724 22.81 14.62 -29.53
CA ASP A 724 22.90 14.72 -31.00
C ASP A 724 24.34 14.94 -31.52
N GLY A 725 25.33 14.36 -30.84
CA GLY A 725 26.76 14.51 -31.14
C GLY A 725 27.41 15.82 -30.68
N ALA A 726 26.66 16.76 -30.12
CA ALA A 726 27.19 17.97 -29.49
C ALA A 726 27.40 17.76 -27.98
N VAL A 727 28.48 18.30 -27.43
CA VAL A 727 28.72 18.28 -25.97
C VAL A 727 28.07 19.51 -25.34
N VAL A 728 27.18 19.29 -24.38
CA VAL A 728 26.41 20.31 -23.68
C VAL A 728 26.53 20.10 -22.17
N ASP A 729 26.71 21.19 -21.41
CA ASP A 729 26.65 21.15 -19.96
C ASP A 729 25.19 21.04 -19.49
N VAL A 730 24.94 20.03 -18.67
CA VAL A 730 23.62 19.70 -18.15
C VAL A 730 23.71 19.52 -16.64
N PRO A 731 22.76 20.05 -15.85
CA PRO A 731 22.70 19.76 -14.42
C PRO A 731 22.67 18.25 -14.14
N ALA A 732 23.48 17.78 -13.19
CA ALA A 732 23.58 16.35 -12.85
C ALA A 732 22.22 15.67 -12.56
N GLU A 733 21.24 16.42 -12.05
CA GLU A 733 19.89 15.93 -11.76
C GLU A 733 19.06 15.60 -13.01
N LEU A 734 19.42 16.16 -14.17
CA LEU A 734 18.74 15.94 -15.44
C LEU A 734 19.39 14.84 -16.27
N VAL A 735 20.36 14.11 -15.69
CA VAL A 735 21.00 12.96 -16.32
C VAL A 735 20.03 11.77 -16.31
N VAL A 736 19.84 11.15 -17.48
CA VAL A 736 18.96 9.98 -17.66
C VAL A 736 19.73 8.76 -18.15
N VAL A 737 19.18 7.57 -17.92
CA VAL A 737 19.74 6.33 -18.46
C VAL A 737 19.89 6.43 -19.97
N GLY A 738 21.08 6.08 -20.47
CA GLY A 738 21.50 6.18 -21.87
C GLY A 738 22.22 7.47 -22.25
N ASP A 739 22.24 8.49 -21.40
CA ASP A 739 23.10 9.67 -21.63
C ASP A 739 24.58 9.26 -21.69
N VAL A 740 25.36 9.91 -22.55
CA VAL A 740 26.81 9.68 -22.67
C VAL A 740 27.53 10.88 -22.07
N LEU A 741 28.29 10.62 -21.00
CA LEU A 741 28.99 11.63 -20.20
C LEU A 741 30.46 11.72 -20.61
N GLU A 742 31.00 12.94 -20.61
CA GLU A 742 32.43 13.21 -20.73
C GLU A 742 33.00 13.70 -19.39
N LEU A 743 33.73 12.81 -18.72
CA LEU A 743 34.25 13.02 -17.37
C LEU A 743 35.77 13.20 -17.40
N GLU A 744 36.25 14.22 -16.70
CA GLU A 744 37.67 14.56 -16.54
C GLU A 744 38.07 14.53 -15.07
N ALA A 745 39.37 14.57 -14.81
CA ALA A 745 39.91 14.66 -13.45
C ALA A 745 39.25 15.78 -12.64
N GLY A 746 38.85 15.46 -11.41
CA GLY A 746 38.08 16.34 -10.52
C GLY A 746 36.56 16.23 -10.66
N ALA A 747 36.04 15.62 -11.73
CA ALA A 747 34.60 15.44 -11.91
C ALA A 747 34.04 14.38 -10.94
N ARG A 748 32.91 14.70 -10.30
CA ARG A 748 32.10 13.73 -9.56
C ARG A 748 31.20 12.98 -10.52
N VAL A 749 31.15 11.66 -10.38
CA VAL A 749 30.29 10.80 -11.19
C VAL A 749 28.83 10.94 -10.72
N PRO A 750 27.89 11.42 -11.57
CA PRO A 750 26.52 11.74 -11.16
C PRO A 750 25.58 10.53 -11.10
N ALA A 751 25.98 9.41 -11.72
CA ALA A 751 25.14 8.23 -11.93
C ALA A 751 26.03 7.00 -12.16
N ASP A 752 25.49 5.79 -12.03
CA ASP A 752 26.26 4.59 -12.37
C ASP A 752 26.42 4.51 -13.90
N CYS A 753 27.67 4.43 -14.35
CA CYS A 753 28.03 4.49 -15.77
C CYS A 753 28.89 3.30 -16.20
N ARG A 754 28.72 2.89 -17.46
CA ARG A 754 29.61 1.94 -18.14
C ARG A 754 30.62 2.70 -18.99
N VAL A 755 31.91 2.45 -18.75
CA VAL A 755 33.01 3.09 -19.48
C VAL A 755 33.04 2.64 -20.95
N ILE A 756 32.93 3.59 -21.87
CA ILE A 756 33.09 3.36 -23.32
C ILE A 756 34.56 3.56 -23.71
N GLU A 757 35.17 4.64 -23.24
CA GLU A 757 36.57 4.99 -23.50
C GLU A 757 37.22 5.47 -22.20
N ALA A 758 38.48 5.08 -21.97
CA ALA A 758 39.24 5.46 -20.80
C ALA A 758 40.69 5.77 -21.21
N HIS A 759 41.19 6.93 -20.80
CA HIS A 759 42.55 7.39 -21.07
C HIS A 759 43.21 7.73 -19.74
N ALA A 760 44.18 6.91 -19.32
CA ALA A 760 44.85 7.01 -18.02
C ALA A 760 43.86 7.22 -16.84
N LEU A 761 42.72 6.55 -16.92
CA LEU A 761 41.58 6.79 -16.03
C LEU A 761 41.81 6.14 -14.66
N GLU A 762 41.85 6.96 -13.62
CA GLU A 762 41.88 6.54 -12.23
C GLU A 762 40.74 7.20 -11.47
N VAL A 763 40.09 6.43 -10.61
CA VAL A 763 38.89 6.88 -9.88
C VAL A 763 39.10 6.66 -8.39
N ASP A 764 38.79 7.68 -7.60
CA ASP A 764 38.66 7.58 -6.16
C ASP A 764 37.28 6.96 -5.83
N GLU A 765 37.32 5.69 -5.42
CA GLU A 765 36.15 4.92 -4.99
C GLU A 765 36.06 4.79 -3.47
N SER A 766 36.69 5.71 -2.73
CA SER A 766 36.63 5.72 -1.26
C SER A 766 35.20 5.81 -0.74
N THR A 767 34.32 6.53 -1.42
CA THR A 767 32.89 6.62 -1.07
C THR A 767 32.14 5.29 -1.16
N LEU A 768 32.65 4.34 -1.95
CA LEU A 768 32.07 3.01 -2.16
C LEU A 768 32.80 1.91 -1.36
N THR A 769 34.12 2.05 -1.19
CA THR A 769 35.00 0.98 -0.67
C THR A 769 35.65 1.31 0.67
N GLY A 770 35.73 2.58 1.05
CA GLY A 770 36.49 3.08 2.21
C GLY A 770 38.00 3.22 1.97
N GLU A 771 38.52 2.75 0.83
CA GLU A 771 39.95 2.76 0.52
C GLU A 771 40.36 4.01 -0.28
N SER A 772 41.51 4.62 0.05
CA SER A 772 41.98 5.89 -0.56
C SER A 772 42.82 5.74 -1.83
N LEU A 773 43.16 4.53 -2.22
CA LEU A 773 44.01 4.31 -3.38
C LEU A 773 43.16 4.41 -4.65
N PRO A 774 43.51 5.31 -5.59
CA PRO A 774 42.80 5.41 -6.86
C PRO A 774 42.80 4.08 -7.60
N VAL A 775 41.64 3.69 -8.12
CA VAL A 775 41.45 2.44 -8.85
C VAL A 775 41.53 2.74 -10.35
N THR A 776 42.44 2.06 -11.05
CA THR A 776 42.55 2.18 -12.50
C THR A 776 41.32 1.59 -13.19
N LYS A 777 40.74 2.34 -14.12
CA LYS A 777 39.55 1.95 -14.88
C LYS A 777 39.87 1.71 -16.36
N SER A 778 39.08 0.85 -17.01
CA SER A 778 39.24 0.50 -18.42
C SER A 778 37.89 0.16 -19.07
N ALA A 779 37.79 0.32 -20.39
CA ALA A 779 36.55 -0.02 -21.12
C ALA A 779 36.28 -1.53 -21.25
N ARG A 780 37.23 -2.40 -20.90
CA ARG A 780 37.11 -3.86 -21.10
C ARG A 780 36.10 -4.48 -20.12
N PRO A 781 35.21 -5.38 -20.55
CA PRO A 781 34.29 -6.08 -19.64
C PRO A 781 35.05 -6.81 -18.53
N THR A 782 34.50 -6.84 -17.32
CA THR A 782 35.12 -7.48 -16.15
C THR A 782 34.16 -8.50 -15.54
N PRO A 783 33.92 -9.67 -16.16
CA PRO A 783 32.91 -10.59 -15.69
C PRO A 783 33.28 -11.33 -14.40
N GLY A 784 32.29 -11.54 -13.52
CA GLY A 784 32.43 -12.39 -12.33
C GLY A 784 33.24 -11.78 -11.17
N VAL A 785 33.54 -10.48 -11.23
CA VAL A 785 34.27 -9.75 -10.18
C VAL A 785 33.31 -9.00 -9.24
N ALA A 786 33.74 -8.76 -8.00
CA ALA A 786 32.95 -8.01 -7.01
C ALA A 786 32.80 -6.54 -7.41
N VAL A 787 31.83 -5.81 -6.82
CA VAL A 787 31.55 -4.40 -7.15
C VAL A 787 32.81 -3.52 -7.19
N PRO A 788 33.72 -3.58 -6.18
CA PRO A 788 34.94 -2.76 -6.15
C PRO A 788 35.97 -3.10 -7.25
N GLU A 789 35.93 -4.33 -7.76
CA GLU A 789 36.89 -4.84 -8.74
C GLU A 789 36.44 -4.60 -10.19
N ARG A 790 35.24 -4.04 -10.40
CA ARG A 790 34.70 -3.74 -11.73
C ARG A 790 35.39 -2.51 -12.31
N ALA A 791 36.52 -2.74 -12.98
CA ALA A 791 37.32 -1.68 -13.62
C ALA A 791 36.58 -0.95 -14.76
N CYS A 792 35.46 -1.49 -15.23
CA CYS A 792 34.75 -0.97 -16.39
C CYS A 792 33.46 -0.20 -16.07
N MET A 793 33.25 0.05 -14.78
CA MET A 793 32.13 0.80 -14.21
C MET A 793 32.66 2.04 -13.49
N LEU A 794 31.85 3.09 -13.51
CA LEU A 794 31.96 4.27 -12.66
C LEU A 794 30.68 4.33 -11.82
N TYR A 795 30.79 4.70 -10.54
CA TYR A 795 29.65 4.66 -9.62
C TYR A 795 29.25 6.04 -9.13
N GLU A 796 27.96 6.25 -8.91
CA GLU A 796 27.43 7.51 -8.37
C GLU A 796 28.17 7.91 -7.08
N GLY A 797 28.63 9.16 -7.04
CA GLY A 797 29.31 9.73 -5.88
C GLY A 797 30.82 9.46 -5.80
N THR A 798 31.39 8.65 -6.70
CA THR A 798 32.85 8.52 -6.88
C THR A 798 33.43 9.72 -7.63
N VAL A 799 34.74 9.92 -7.57
CA VAL A 799 35.42 11.09 -8.17
C VAL A 799 36.52 10.63 -9.13
N ILE A 800 36.60 11.22 -10.32
CA ILE A 800 37.70 10.95 -11.25
C ILE A 800 38.97 11.57 -10.67
N ALA A 801 39.94 10.74 -10.28
CA ALA A 801 41.21 11.18 -9.71
C ALA A 801 42.18 11.66 -10.79
N ALA A 802 42.26 10.93 -11.92
CA ALA A 802 43.11 11.26 -13.04
C ALA A 802 42.54 10.74 -14.37
N GLY A 803 42.95 11.37 -15.47
CA GLY A 803 42.61 10.95 -16.82
C GLY A 803 41.27 11.48 -17.34
N HIS A 804 40.79 10.85 -18.41
CA HIS A 804 39.57 11.20 -19.12
C HIS A 804 38.75 9.95 -19.44
N SER A 805 37.42 10.06 -19.34
CA SER A 805 36.47 8.99 -19.62
C SER A 805 35.30 9.46 -20.46
N VAL A 806 34.92 8.63 -21.43
CA VAL A 806 33.58 8.67 -22.04
C VAL A 806 32.80 7.49 -21.49
N ALA A 807 31.64 7.72 -20.89
CA ALA A 807 30.86 6.66 -20.26
C ALA A 807 29.36 6.83 -20.50
N VAL A 808 28.63 5.73 -20.67
CA VAL A 808 27.16 5.75 -20.81
C VAL A 808 26.49 5.47 -19.47
N VAL A 809 25.48 6.25 -19.14
CA VAL A 809 24.67 6.08 -17.93
C VAL A 809 23.82 4.83 -18.03
N VAL A 810 23.93 3.95 -17.04
CA VAL A 810 23.20 2.68 -16.99
C VAL A 810 22.22 2.59 -15.83
N ALA A 811 22.41 3.38 -14.76
CA ALA A 811 21.43 3.52 -13.68
C ALA A 811 21.52 4.90 -13.02
N THR A 812 20.40 5.40 -12.50
CA THR A 812 20.27 6.73 -11.88
C THR A 812 19.44 6.65 -10.59
N GLY A 813 19.72 7.52 -9.62
CA GLY A 813 18.92 7.63 -8.39
C GLY A 813 18.88 6.33 -7.59
N VAL A 814 17.67 5.84 -7.27
CA VAL A 814 17.50 4.62 -6.44
C VAL A 814 18.05 3.34 -7.07
N ASP A 815 18.27 3.35 -8.38
CA ASP A 815 18.75 2.19 -9.15
C ASP A 815 20.30 2.08 -9.17
N THR A 816 21.03 3.07 -8.65
CA THR A 816 22.51 3.02 -8.53
C THR A 816 22.96 2.14 -7.37
N GLU A 817 24.23 1.71 -7.35
CA GLU A 817 24.79 0.96 -6.21
C GLU A 817 24.69 1.76 -4.90
N ALA A 818 24.90 3.08 -4.96
CA ALA A 818 24.73 3.99 -3.83
C ALA A 818 23.24 4.07 -3.40
N GLY A 819 22.32 4.26 -4.34
CA GLY A 819 20.88 4.31 -4.10
C GLY A 819 20.32 3.01 -3.51
N ARG A 820 20.75 1.85 -4.02
CA ARG A 820 20.38 0.54 -3.48
C ARG A 820 20.90 0.32 -2.07
N SER A 821 22.12 0.78 -1.77
CA SER A 821 22.70 0.70 -0.42
C SER A 821 21.92 1.57 0.58
N LEU A 822 21.49 2.77 0.18
CA LEU A 822 20.60 3.65 0.94
C LEU A 822 19.23 3.00 1.22
N LEU A 823 18.63 2.37 0.20
CA LEU A 823 17.37 1.63 0.36
C LEU A 823 17.51 0.44 1.33
N ALA A 824 18.66 -0.25 1.32
CA ALA A 824 18.93 -1.37 2.22
C ALA A 824 19.12 -0.92 3.69
N ALA A 825 19.67 0.28 3.91
CA ALA A 825 19.86 0.87 5.23
C ALA A 825 18.53 1.27 5.91
N GLY A 826 17.45 1.42 5.13
CA GLY A 826 16.11 1.75 5.62
C GLY A 826 15.94 3.21 6.06
N SER A 827 14.69 3.63 6.23
CA SER A 827 14.39 4.98 6.71
C SER A 827 14.79 5.14 8.19
N PRO A 828 15.54 6.18 8.57
CA PRO A 828 15.87 6.41 9.97
C PRO A 828 14.59 6.68 10.78
N PRO A 829 14.48 6.15 12.02
CA PRO A 829 13.32 6.40 12.86
C PRO A 829 13.13 7.90 13.14
N ALA A 830 11.88 8.32 13.35
CA ALA A 830 11.56 9.68 13.75
C ALA A 830 12.19 9.98 15.13
N THR A 831 13.40 10.54 15.14
CA THR A 831 14.11 10.95 16.34
C THR A 831 14.10 12.47 16.44
N GLY A 832 14.06 12.98 17.68
CA GLY A 832 14.45 14.36 17.95
C GLY A 832 13.37 15.36 18.39
N VAL A 833 13.39 16.59 17.89
CA VAL A 833 12.52 17.71 18.28
C VAL A 833 11.07 17.31 18.03
N GLU A 834 10.78 16.61 16.94
CA GLU A 834 9.45 16.06 16.67
C GLU A 834 8.99 15.08 17.76
N GLN A 835 9.88 14.17 18.19
CA GLN A 835 9.58 13.23 19.29
C GLN A 835 9.44 13.95 20.63
N ARG A 836 10.26 14.97 20.91
CA ARG A 836 10.18 15.80 22.12
C ARG A 836 8.91 16.64 22.13
N LEU A 837 8.54 17.26 21.02
CA LEU A 837 7.28 17.97 20.84
C LEU A 837 6.13 17.01 21.05
N ARG A 838 6.16 15.81 20.46
CA ARG A 838 5.11 14.80 20.66
C ARG A 838 5.03 14.33 22.11
N ARG A 839 6.17 14.14 22.78
CA ARG A 839 6.22 13.81 24.21
C ARG A 839 5.68 14.95 25.06
N LEU A 840 6.05 16.19 24.75
CA LEU A 840 5.57 17.39 25.42
C LEU A 840 4.06 17.52 25.25
N THR A 841 3.54 17.40 24.02
CA THR A 841 2.11 17.38 23.73
C THR A 841 1.41 16.27 24.50
N ASN A 842 1.94 15.04 24.51
CA ASN A 842 1.35 13.93 25.26
C ASN A 842 1.33 14.18 26.79
N LEU A 843 2.27 14.98 27.32
CA LEU A 843 2.34 15.35 28.74
C LEU A 843 1.46 16.56 29.08
N THR A 844 1.52 17.62 28.28
CA THR A 844 0.81 18.89 28.56
C THR A 844 -0.66 18.79 28.22
N LEU A 845 -1.04 18.05 27.18
CA LEU A 845 -2.43 17.93 26.75
C LEU A 845 -3.38 17.43 27.85
N PRO A 846 -3.12 16.33 28.58
CA PRO A 846 -3.99 15.90 29.68
C PRO A 846 -4.04 16.91 30.83
N VAL A 847 -2.95 17.63 31.09
CA VAL A 847 -2.90 18.69 32.12
C VAL A 847 -3.75 19.88 31.72
N THR A 848 -3.64 20.35 30.48
CA THR A 848 -4.44 21.46 29.93
C THR A 848 -5.93 21.14 29.96
N LEU A 849 -6.29 19.93 29.51
CA LEU A 849 -7.66 19.43 29.59
C LEU A 849 -8.16 19.33 31.03
N GLY A 850 -7.34 18.77 31.92
CA GLY A 850 -7.64 18.66 33.35
C GLY A 850 -7.87 20.02 33.99
N ALA A 851 -7.00 21.00 33.75
CA ALA A 851 -7.09 22.34 34.30
C ALA A 851 -8.35 23.07 33.80
N GLY A 852 -8.68 22.98 32.52
CA GLY A 852 -9.89 23.60 31.98
C GLY A 852 -11.17 22.97 32.54
N VAL A 853 -11.22 21.63 32.66
CA VAL A 853 -12.34 20.92 33.30
C VAL A 853 -12.49 21.34 34.77
N LEU A 854 -11.37 21.43 35.50
CA LEU A 854 -11.36 21.79 36.91
C LEU A 854 -11.77 23.26 37.11
N ALA A 855 -11.32 24.17 36.24
CA ALA A 855 -11.73 25.58 36.24
C ALA A 855 -13.24 25.74 35.95
N THR A 856 -13.77 25.02 34.96
CA THR A 856 -15.21 25.00 34.69
C THR A 856 -15.99 24.39 35.86
N GLY A 857 -15.52 23.28 36.44
CA GLY A 857 -16.14 22.63 37.60
C GLY A 857 -16.18 23.54 38.83
N LEU A 858 -15.08 24.24 39.13
CA LEU A 858 -15.02 25.20 40.22
C LEU A 858 -15.95 26.40 39.96
N SER A 859 -16.01 26.88 38.72
CA SER A 859 -16.93 27.95 38.32
C SER A 859 -18.40 27.55 38.51
N PHE A 860 -18.75 26.30 38.24
CA PHE A 860 -20.06 25.75 38.58
C PHE A 860 -20.29 25.63 40.08
N ALA A 861 -19.29 25.19 40.85
CA ALA A 861 -19.39 25.14 42.32
C ALA A 861 -19.62 26.54 42.93
N MET A 862 -19.04 27.57 42.31
CA MET A 862 -19.26 28.99 42.62
C MET A 862 -20.58 29.56 42.07
N ARG A 863 -21.44 28.73 41.45
CA ARG A 863 -22.73 29.12 40.86
C ARG A 863 -22.65 30.21 39.79
N ARG A 864 -21.52 30.30 39.07
CA ARG A 864 -21.40 31.24 37.93
C ARG A 864 -22.30 30.82 36.77
N PRO A 865 -22.77 31.78 35.94
CA PRO A 865 -23.55 31.46 34.76
C PRO A 865 -22.75 30.56 33.82
N THR A 866 -23.44 29.62 33.16
CA THR A 866 -22.83 28.56 32.34
C THR A 866 -21.91 29.12 31.26
N ARG A 867 -22.26 30.26 30.67
CA ARG A 867 -21.44 30.96 29.66
C ARG A 867 -20.08 31.36 30.22
N GLU A 868 -20.05 31.92 31.42
CA GLU A 868 -18.83 32.37 32.06
C GLU A 868 -18.00 31.18 32.57
N ALA A 869 -18.65 30.15 33.13
CA ALA A 869 -17.99 28.95 33.63
C ALA A 869 -17.29 28.13 32.52
N VAL A 870 -17.96 27.96 31.38
CA VAL A 870 -17.38 27.27 30.22
C VAL A 870 -16.37 28.16 29.51
N GLY A 871 -16.68 29.45 29.34
CA GLY A 871 -15.74 30.42 28.75
C GLY A 871 -14.42 30.48 29.51
N THR A 872 -14.45 30.44 30.84
CA THR A 872 -13.23 30.42 31.69
C THR A 872 -12.40 29.17 31.44
N GLY A 873 -13.02 27.98 31.37
CA GLY A 873 -12.31 26.73 31.11
C GLY A 873 -11.75 26.66 29.70
N VAL A 874 -12.52 27.07 28.69
CA VAL A 874 -12.07 27.11 27.28
C VAL A 874 -10.92 28.11 27.12
N SER A 875 -11.04 29.32 27.67
CA SER A 875 -9.97 30.33 27.63
C SER A 875 -8.69 29.82 28.28
N LEU A 876 -8.79 29.11 29.41
CA LEU A 876 -7.63 28.49 30.07
C LEU A 876 -7.01 27.39 29.21
N MET A 877 -7.84 26.55 28.56
CA MET A 877 -7.34 25.51 27.66
C MET A 877 -6.59 26.12 26.48
N VAL A 878 -7.20 27.08 25.78
CA VAL A 878 -6.62 27.76 24.61
C VAL A 878 -5.31 28.46 24.98
N ALA A 879 -5.28 29.17 26.10
CA ALA A 879 -4.07 29.86 26.57
C ALA A 879 -2.91 28.91 26.90
N ALA A 880 -3.19 27.66 27.25
CA ALA A 880 -2.19 26.67 27.65
C ALA A 880 -1.73 25.75 26.50
N VAL A 881 -2.31 25.83 25.29
CA VAL A 881 -1.84 25.06 24.13
C VAL A 881 -0.66 25.77 23.48
N PRO A 882 0.54 25.15 23.41
CA PRO A 882 1.71 25.80 22.85
C PRO A 882 1.76 25.64 21.32
N GLU A 883 0.84 26.31 20.62
CA GLU A 883 0.68 26.17 19.16
C GLU A 883 1.88 26.70 18.36
N GLY A 884 2.63 27.67 18.90
CA GLY A 884 3.79 28.25 18.23
C GLY A 884 5.07 27.41 18.29
N LEU A 885 5.14 26.40 19.17
CA LEU A 885 6.36 25.61 19.36
C LEU A 885 6.80 24.83 18.11
N PRO A 886 5.92 24.15 17.35
CA PRO A 886 6.32 23.46 16.11
C PRO A 886 6.89 24.42 15.05
N ALA A 887 6.29 25.60 14.90
CA ALA A 887 6.75 26.63 13.99
C ALA A 887 8.12 27.20 14.42
N LEU A 888 8.28 27.53 15.71
CA LEU A 888 9.55 28.01 16.26
C LEU A 888 10.67 26.95 16.14
N ALA A 889 10.35 25.68 16.35
CA ALA A 889 11.29 24.59 16.16
C ALA A 889 11.78 24.51 14.70
N THR A 890 10.86 24.62 13.75
CA THR A 890 11.18 24.61 12.32
C THR A 890 12.07 25.80 11.96
N LEU A 891 11.70 27.02 12.40
CA LEU A 891 12.51 28.22 12.18
C LEU A 891 13.91 28.12 12.80
N ALA A 892 14.01 27.58 14.01
CA ALA A 892 15.31 27.38 14.67
C ALA A 892 16.20 26.38 13.90
N GLN A 893 15.62 25.29 13.38
CA GLN A 893 16.33 24.33 12.54
C GLN A 893 16.83 24.97 11.24
N VAL A 894 16.04 25.84 10.62
CA VAL A 894 16.40 26.55 9.38
C VAL A 894 17.47 27.60 9.63
N ALA A 895 17.35 28.35 10.72
CA ALA A 895 18.38 29.30 11.13
C ALA A 895 19.71 28.58 11.42
N ALA A 896 19.66 27.41 12.06
CA ALA A 896 20.84 26.58 12.27
C ALA A 896 21.42 26.05 10.94
N ALA A 897 20.56 25.59 10.01
CA ALA A 897 20.97 25.15 8.68
C ALA A 897 21.68 26.27 7.90
N ARG A 898 21.11 27.48 7.90
CA ARG A 898 21.72 28.66 7.26
C ARG A 898 23.06 29.02 7.87
N ARG A 899 23.16 29.06 9.21
CA ARG A 899 24.43 29.34 9.91
C ARG A 899 25.52 28.30 9.62
N LEU A 900 25.13 27.04 9.39
CA LEU A 900 26.03 25.98 8.97
C LEU A 900 26.43 26.13 7.50
N ALA A 901 25.49 26.46 6.62
CA ALA A 901 25.75 26.73 5.21
C ALA A 901 26.69 27.93 5.00
N ASP A 902 26.53 29.01 5.77
CA ASP A 902 27.45 30.16 5.79
C ASP A 902 28.89 29.75 6.16
N ARG A 903 29.04 28.64 6.89
CA ARG A 903 30.33 28.03 7.26
C ARG A 903 30.69 26.83 6.37
N HIS A 904 30.06 26.73 5.21
CA HIS A 904 30.32 25.73 4.18
C HIS A 904 29.95 24.29 4.61
N ALA A 905 29.05 24.15 5.60
CA ALA A 905 28.46 22.89 6.02
C ALA A 905 26.99 22.83 5.56
N LEU A 906 26.75 22.23 4.39
CA LEU A 906 25.40 22.11 3.83
C LEU A 906 24.56 21.07 4.59
N VAL A 907 23.37 21.47 5.03
CA VAL A 907 22.43 20.59 5.73
C VAL A 907 21.31 20.15 4.80
N ARG A 908 21.41 18.93 4.24
CA ARG A 908 20.38 18.34 3.35
C ARG A 908 19.07 18.00 4.07
N ASN A 909 19.13 17.71 5.37
CA ASN A 909 17.96 17.40 6.19
C ASN A 909 18.05 18.18 7.50
N PRO A 910 17.17 19.17 7.76
CA PRO A 910 17.20 19.95 9.01
C PRO A 910 17.09 19.10 10.28
N ARG A 911 16.51 17.88 10.18
CA ARG A 911 16.46 16.90 11.28
C ARG A 911 17.84 16.39 11.69
N ALA A 912 18.80 16.37 10.76
CA ALA A 912 20.16 15.90 11.01
C ALA A 912 20.94 16.81 11.97
N ILE A 913 20.63 18.11 12.01
CA ILE A 913 21.29 19.08 12.91
C ILE A 913 21.13 18.68 14.38
N GLU A 914 19.93 18.23 14.74
CA GLU A 914 19.63 17.87 16.11
C GLU A 914 20.09 16.45 16.46
N ALA A 915 20.13 15.55 15.47
CA ALA A 915 20.81 14.28 15.61
C ALA A 915 22.30 14.50 15.90
N LEU A 916 22.95 15.42 15.17
CA LEU A 916 24.35 15.81 15.36
C LEU A 916 24.62 16.31 16.78
N GLY A 917 23.72 17.13 17.35
CA GLY A 917 23.82 17.60 18.73
C GLY A 917 23.67 16.52 19.81
N ARG A 918 23.28 15.30 19.43
CA ARG A 918 23.14 14.13 20.31
C ARG A 918 24.18 13.05 20.02
N VAL A 919 25.17 13.33 19.16
CA VAL A 919 26.22 12.38 18.82
C VAL A 919 27.17 12.24 20.01
N GLU A 920 27.22 11.04 20.57
CA GLU A 920 28.18 10.66 21.62
C GLU A 920 29.41 9.95 21.04
N GLN A 921 29.25 9.36 19.85
CA GLN A 921 30.29 8.62 19.15
C GLN A 921 30.35 9.12 17.71
N VAL A 922 31.50 9.69 17.33
CA VAL A 922 31.76 10.09 15.96
C VAL A 922 32.60 9.01 15.31
N CYS A 923 32.00 8.29 14.36
CA CYS A 923 32.74 7.39 13.48
C CYS A 923 33.22 8.20 12.29
N PHE A 924 34.52 8.39 12.20
CA PHE A 924 35.13 9.02 11.04
C PHE A 924 35.54 7.93 10.05
N ASP A 925 35.20 8.14 8.78
CA ASP A 925 35.97 7.49 7.74
C ASP A 925 37.40 8.08 7.77
N LYS A 926 38.40 7.24 7.53
CA LYS A 926 39.79 7.72 7.46
C LYS A 926 40.00 8.52 6.19
N THR A 927 39.51 7.99 5.08
CA THR A 927 39.78 8.49 3.74
C THR A 927 38.90 9.68 3.40
N GLY A 928 39.47 10.78 2.88
CA GLY A 928 38.69 11.95 2.44
C GLY A 928 37.94 12.72 3.53
N THR A 929 37.96 12.22 4.78
CA THR A 929 37.33 12.81 5.96
C THR A 929 38.38 13.20 7.01
N LEU A 930 39.26 12.27 7.44
CA LEU A 930 40.41 12.60 8.30
C LEU A 930 41.68 12.93 7.51
N THR A 931 41.78 12.40 6.30
CA THR A 931 42.89 12.60 5.37
C THR A 931 42.41 13.42 4.18
N GLU A 932 43.31 14.16 3.54
CA GLU A 932 42.99 15.01 2.37
C GLU A 932 42.55 14.21 1.12
N GLY A 933 42.54 12.87 1.19
CA GLY A 933 42.21 12.00 0.06
C GLY A 933 43.26 12.00 -1.05
N THR A 934 44.35 12.75 -0.88
CA THR A 934 45.44 12.88 -1.86
C THR A 934 46.75 12.30 -1.33
N LEU A 935 47.51 11.62 -2.18
CA LEU A 935 48.83 11.11 -1.85
C LEU A 935 49.86 12.25 -1.86
N ALA A 936 50.52 12.48 -0.73
CA ALA A 936 51.65 13.41 -0.60
C ALA A 936 52.90 12.67 -0.13
N LEU A 937 54.06 13.01 -0.71
CA LEU A 937 55.36 12.51 -0.25
C LEU A 937 55.72 13.19 1.08
N VAL A 938 55.64 12.44 2.18
CA VAL A 938 55.85 12.98 3.54
C VAL A 938 57.32 12.93 3.97
N ALA A 939 58.09 11.93 3.51
CA ALA A 939 59.51 11.81 3.80
C ALA A 939 60.24 11.02 2.70
N VAL A 940 61.50 11.36 2.46
CA VAL A 940 62.44 10.58 1.66
C VAL A 940 63.57 10.15 2.60
N SER A 941 63.81 8.84 2.71
CA SER A 941 64.90 8.27 3.51
C SER A 941 66.18 8.13 2.72
#